data_AF-A0A151AA46-F1
#
_entry.id   AF-A0A151AA46-F1
#
_cell.length_a   1.000
_cell.length_b   1.000
_cell.length_c   1.000
_cell.angle_alpha   90.00
_cell.angle_beta   90.00
_cell.angle_gamma   90.00
#
_symmetry.space_group_name_H-M   'P 1'
#
loop_
_entity.id
_entity.type
_entity.pdbx_description
1 polymer ?
#
loop_
_entity_poly.entity_id
_entity_poly.type
_entity_poly.pdbx_seq_one_letter_code
_entity_poly.pdbx_strand_id
1 'polypeptide(L)'
;MSPRFDSIPPKTDPEYVRPPDSAYKVSDDPSYRRHQAVNKVFTERLTNRITGRGDKQQRVFGIDPQEQFFAGVLASQYPYRKAQAEDDTFQNIATKVAPFTLGLKFRLNEDVADDAVVDVTPDAKVFYRRYPTYKEQVEHGELANAAEDIEIEEVKETDVRADGGTEAEGARTQSLVGVYERLEPSFPSIELTGSDLKEAAETGQTIKQSLDEPFAEARREFENAKRTFREADPDATYREQGDVPPEARKDESSFKEYINQVFSGEPVPTPWRAAVRITCSRRPEESTIVVSVQLVNTHGEDFSEAIKCDSEWQTYLFDAGVSVDINGASLLPFESQEIRDKYQYDGEIYAVGENCAVNSRGGETVSYAETTTVPIHEQPKYRSRETVPAPFEALADGVTNNVLGVIADEMERAAEQYDELRDEVLKEKSEAAGEDFNNAIEEFIAERERFKRGRKLIQEDEDVGRAFRALNRTFSQMGDEFTEWRLFQIIFIVMSIPDIVAQADPDRDIKDHLDIGDVIYFPTGGGKTEAYLGLVVFTAFYDRLRGKHFGTTAWTKFPLRLLSLQQLQRIANVLCQAETIRRKDDNFSGEEFSVGYFVGKNNTPNKVIEGDSNGANNARKARDNKEKQEDWLIVSECPYCGEDSVEVTGDEQRLRIVHQCTNSECPEVERQGGEAAELPVYITDEEVYRYAPTFIVSTIDKMAIMGMQRRARTLFGRVKHRCPNHGYTGENRCLCDDWNYPDDIQCDSESLESVDPVDPPSLFIQDELHLLREEFGAFDSHYETFLQEWMDKVTDNGWTPKYVAATATIAGAKEQVQSLYWRDAKIFPSQGPRLKQSFYAYEDPHQLGRQMVGAVPRSVSRTFAINTVIKEYAQIVQKFRADLDSLRDALFSIDATSGPLDLPDKVNEQENLLQDLLTQYETQISYNISKGNSDMLQRSVKTMINWQLESYGEPYKSLTSVSLTGETPMSIVRDALDRLESDDPDRPIDIVIATSMISHGVDVNKFNFISFFGMPRNTAEYIQAYSRVGRRHTGSVFLLFDSMRARDRSHYTRFDHYHRYQDLLVEATPLERWAEFAVECTLPGIFAGLIIQYYDELLEDQYDDRVYLHEGLQEAARNGDIDREEMLEMVLRCYAVTEDHEREWADTTGMQLYREKLKKYFKELWTRAMKKPLNPKKDWIGFLLDREEDHRGPMRSLRDIDEQIPVYPTPGSAVALKMLTDN
;
A
#
# COMPACT_ATOMS: atom_id res chain seq x y z
N MET A 1 26.04 19.64 -4.25
CA MET A 1 24.72 18.98 -4.15
C MET A 1 24.22 18.77 -5.57
N SER A 2 23.76 17.57 -5.94
CA SER A 2 22.93 17.42 -7.15
C SER A 2 21.76 18.41 -7.07
N PRO A 3 21.25 18.94 -8.18
CA PRO A 3 19.97 19.60 -8.14
C PRO A 3 18.97 18.58 -7.58
N ARG A 4 18.28 18.93 -6.49
CA ARG A 4 17.37 18.01 -5.78
C ARG A 4 16.29 17.43 -6.69
N PHE A 5 16.00 18.10 -7.81
CA PHE A 5 14.89 17.83 -8.71
C PHE A 5 15.27 18.12 -10.17
N ASP A 6 16.16 17.32 -10.75
CA ASP A 6 16.50 17.42 -12.19
C ASP A 6 15.26 17.25 -13.11
N SER A 7 14.16 16.69 -12.59
CA SER A 7 12.89 16.49 -13.30
C SER A 7 11.97 17.71 -13.35
N ILE A 8 12.23 18.79 -12.59
CA ILE A 8 11.28 19.89 -12.51
C ILE A 8 11.54 20.92 -13.61
N PRO A 9 10.55 21.16 -14.49
CA PRO A 9 10.62 22.19 -15.52
C PRO A 9 11.06 23.55 -14.98
N PRO A 10 11.80 24.36 -15.76
CA PRO A 10 12.08 25.74 -15.40
C PRO A 10 10.82 26.62 -15.46
N LYS A 11 10.82 27.70 -14.69
CA LYS A 11 9.70 28.66 -14.60
C LYS A 11 9.33 29.32 -15.95
N THR A 12 10.27 29.34 -16.89
CA THR A 12 10.10 29.93 -18.23
C THR A 12 9.16 29.14 -19.13
N ASP A 13 8.88 27.89 -18.79
CA ASP A 13 8.13 26.98 -19.65
C ASP A 13 6.61 27.29 -19.62
N PRO A 14 5.83 26.75 -20.58
CA PRO A 14 4.39 26.97 -20.61
C PRO A 14 3.71 26.52 -19.32
N GLU A 15 2.66 27.24 -18.92
CA GLU A 15 2.08 27.16 -17.58
C GLU A 15 1.64 25.75 -17.15
N TYR A 16 1.01 24.98 -18.05
CA TYR A 16 0.40 23.68 -17.74
C TYR A 16 1.35 22.48 -17.86
N VAL A 17 2.63 22.74 -18.09
CA VAL A 17 3.67 21.71 -18.24
C VAL A 17 4.80 21.87 -17.23
N ARG A 18 4.53 22.67 -16.19
CA ARG A 18 5.41 22.97 -15.07
C ARG A 18 4.61 23.22 -13.79
N PRO A 19 5.25 23.33 -12.62
CA PRO A 19 4.60 23.82 -11.41
C PRO A 19 4.03 25.26 -11.56
N PRO A 20 2.94 25.60 -10.84
CA PRO A 20 2.43 26.97 -10.77
C PRO A 20 3.50 27.97 -10.28
N ASP A 21 3.35 29.23 -10.67
CA ASP A 21 4.28 30.31 -10.29
C ASP A 21 4.46 30.49 -8.78
N SER A 22 3.41 30.21 -8.01
CA SER A 22 3.43 30.22 -6.54
C SER A 22 4.28 29.09 -5.97
N ALA A 23 4.32 27.92 -6.62
CA ALA A 23 5.04 26.74 -6.14
C ALA A 23 6.56 26.89 -6.21
N TYR A 24 7.09 27.67 -7.17
CA TYR A 24 8.53 27.94 -7.25
C TYR A 24 9.07 28.82 -6.13
N LYS A 25 8.19 29.60 -5.49
CA LYS A 25 8.59 30.33 -4.28
C LYS A 25 8.74 29.29 -3.17
N VAL A 26 9.80 29.46 -2.38
CA VAL A 26 10.00 28.69 -1.16
C VAL A 26 8.70 28.68 -0.37
N SER A 27 8.16 27.48 -0.08
CA SER A 27 6.87 27.28 0.59
C SER A 27 6.69 28.25 1.76
N ASP A 28 5.67 29.12 1.65
CA ASP A 28 5.32 30.08 2.70
C ASP A 28 4.84 29.40 3.99
N ASP A 29 4.53 28.08 3.96
CA ASP A 29 4.19 27.28 5.14
C ASP A 29 5.45 26.86 5.94
N PRO A 30 5.72 27.46 7.13
CA PRO A 30 6.84 27.08 7.97
C PRO A 30 6.62 25.73 8.66
N SER A 31 5.36 25.30 8.85
CA SER A 31 5.03 24.01 9.49
C SER A 31 5.58 22.85 8.68
N TYR A 32 5.27 22.80 7.38
CA TYR A 32 5.75 21.74 6.50
C TYR A 32 7.29 21.68 6.44
N ARG A 33 7.95 22.84 6.42
CA ARG A 33 9.43 22.94 6.41
C ARG A 33 10.05 22.36 7.67
N ARG A 34 9.45 22.59 8.85
CA ARG A 34 9.90 21.98 10.12
C ARG A 34 9.80 20.46 10.07
N HIS A 35 8.67 19.90 9.59
CA HIS A 35 8.51 18.45 9.43
C HIS A 35 9.54 17.86 8.46
N GLN A 36 9.75 18.48 7.30
CA GLN A 36 10.76 18.04 6.34
C GLN A 36 12.17 18.05 6.95
N ALA A 37 12.50 19.05 7.77
CA ALA A 37 13.78 19.12 8.48
C ALA A 37 13.91 18.02 9.54
N VAL A 38 12.88 17.78 10.35
CA VAL A 38 12.84 16.68 11.34
C VAL A 38 13.05 15.33 10.65
N ASN A 39 12.32 15.08 9.57
CA ASN A 39 12.44 13.84 8.79
C ASN A 39 13.87 13.63 8.27
N LYS A 40 14.52 14.67 7.74
CA LYS A 40 15.92 14.61 7.30
C LYS A 40 16.89 14.30 8.44
N VAL A 41 16.72 14.96 9.60
CA VAL A 41 17.52 14.66 10.80
C VAL A 41 17.37 13.18 11.16
N PHE A 42 16.15 12.64 11.15
CA PHE A 42 15.88 11.27 11.53
C PHE A 42 16.50 10.27 10.55
N THR A 43 16.30 10.49 9.25
CA THR A 43 16.89 9.68 8.17
C THR A 43 18.42 9.69 8.22
N GLU A 44 19.04 10.86 8.40
CA GLU A 44 20.50 10.99 8.50
C GLU A 44 21.04 10.31 9.76
N ARG A 45 20.40 10.52 10.92
CA ARG A 45 20.78 9.88 12.18
C ARG A 45 20.69 8.36 12.08
N LEU A 46 19.61 7.83 11.52
CA LEU A 46 19.42 6.39 11.34
C LEU A 46 20.49 5.83 10.41
N THR A 47 20.70 6.46 9.25
CA THR A 47 21.74 6.07 8.28
C THR A 47 23.12 6.03 8.93
N ASN A 48 23.45 7.06 9.71
CA ASN A 48 24.71 7.14 10.45
C ASN A 48 24.86 5.99 11.45
N ARG A 49 23.81 5.66 12.21
CA ARG A 49 23.82 4.60 13.22
C ARG A 49 23.93 3.17 12.65
N ILE A 50 23.53 2.94 11.40
CA ILE A 50 23.62 1.62 10.74
C ILE A 50 24.86 1.46 9.83
N THR A 51 25.57 2.56 9.53
CA THR A 51 26.79 2.55 8.69
C THR A 51 28.07 2.88 9.46
N GLY A 52 27.96 3.50 10.65
CA GLY A 52 29.10 4.02 11.40
C GLY A 52 29.58 5.39 10.91
N ARG A 53 28.76 6.12 10.16
CA ARG A 53 29.05 7.48 9.70
C ARG A 53 28.91 8.52 10.81
N GLY A 54 29.71 9.58 10.71
CA GLY A 54 29.67 10.75 11.59
C GLY A 54 30.39 10.57 12.93
N ASP A 55 30.72 11.71 13.55
CA ASP A 55 31.57 11.76 14.75
C ASP A 55 30.97 11.03 15.95
N LYS A 56 29.63 11.03 16.08
CA LYS A 56 28.93 10.35 17.18
C LYS A 56 29.08 8.82 17.12
N GLN A 57 29.48 8.25 15.99
CA GLN A 57 29.70 6.80 15.80
C GLN A 57 31.19 6.43 15.82
N GLN A 58 32.06 7.34 16.23
CA GLN A 58 33.50 7.06 16.34
C GLN A 58 33.81 5.96 17.37
N ARG A 59 32.93 5.74 18.35
CA ARG A 59 33.09 4.72 19.39
C ARG A 59 31.83 3.90 19.59
N VAL A 60 32.00 2.59 19.75
CA VAL A 60 30.94 1.63 20.08
C VAL A 60 31.32 0.89 21.36
N PHE A 61 30.33 0.65 22.21
CA PHE A 61 30.50 0.01 23.51
C PHE A 61 29.68 -1.27 23.59
N GLY A 62 30.30 -2.36 24.05
CA GLY A 62 29.69 -3.65 24.39
C GLY A 62 29.10 -4.47 23.22
N ILE A 63 28.84 -3.86 22.08
CA ILE A 63 28.29 -4.50 20.88
C ILE A 63 29.35 -4.52 19.79
N ASP A 64 29.50 -5.65 19.12
CA ASP A 64 30.48 -5.79 18.03
C ASP A 64 30.12 -4.86 16.86
N PRO A 65 31.09 -4.17 16.23
CA PRO A 65 30.82 -3.22 15.16
C PRO A 65 30.04 -3.81 13.98
N GLN A 66 30.22 -5.11 13.70
CA GLN A 66 29.51 -5.81 12.63
C GLN A 66 28.01 -5.94 12.88
N GLU A 67 27.58 -5.96 14.14
CA GLU A 67 26.19 -6.11 14.53
C GLU A 67 25.45 -4.76 14.45
N GLN A 68 26.13 -3.70 14.89
CA GLN A 68 25.60 -2.35 14.83
C GLN A 68 25.63 -1.77 13.41
N PHE A 69 26.78 -1.87 12.74
CA PHE A 69 27.03 -1.24 11.44
C PHE A 69 26.93 -2.26 10.32
N PHE A 70 25.73 -2.81 10.10
CA PHE A 70 25.54 -3.86 9.10
C PHE A 70 25.44 -3.34 7.65
N ALA A 71 25.20 -2.05 7.46
CA ALA A 71 25.04 -1.43 6.16
C ALA A 71 26.41 -0.91 5.66
N GLY A 72 26.72 -1.15 4.39
CA GLY A 72 27.98 -0.68 3.79
C GLY A 72 29.24 -1.41 4.25
N VAL A 73 29.09 -2.66 4.71
CA VAL A 73 30.21 -3.52 5.10
C VAL A 73 30.77 -4.28 3.90
N LEU A 74 32.10 -4.29 3.79
CA LEU A 74 32.84 -5.16 2.88
C LEU A 74 33.51 -6.28 3.68
N ALA A 75 32.87 -7.44 3.68
CA ALA A 75 33.30 -8.59 4.46
C ALA A 75 34.58 -9.24 3.88
N SER A 76 35.27 -9.99 4.74
CA SER A 76 36.48 -10.75 4.40
C SER A 76 36.17 -12.02 3.62
N GLN A 77 37.08 -12.43 2.74
CA GLN A 77 36.95 -13.68 1.99
C GLN A 77 37.29 -14.91 2.84
N TYR A 78 37.98 -14.73 3.98
CA TYR A 78 38.51 -15.83 4.79
C TYR A 78 37.43 -16.77 5.33
N PRO A 79 36.33 -16.30 5.98
CA PRO A 79 35.28 -17.20 6.48
C PRO A 79 34.64 -18.03 5.38
N TYR A 80 34.41 -17.40 4.22
CA TYR A 80 33.87 -18.07 3.04
C TYR A 80 34.79 -19.17 2.50
N ARG A 81 36.10 -18.88 2.37
CA ARG A 81 37.10 -19.87 1.92
C ARG A 81 37.29 -21.01 2.93
N LYS A 82 37.23 -20.70 4.23
CA LYS A 82 37.27 -21.70 5.29
C LYS A 82 36.09 -22.66 5.19
N ALA A 83 34.87 -22.11 5.09
CA ALA A 83 33.64 -22.90 4.95
C ALA A 83 33.66 -23.76 3.67
N GLN A 84 34.21 -23.24 2.57
CA GLN A 84 34.39 -23.98 1.32
C GLN A 84 35.37 -25.17 1.48
N ALA A 85 36.36 -25.06 2.37
CA ALA A 85 37.30 -26.14 2.65
C ALA A 85 36.76 -27.19 3.65
N GLU A 86 35.76 -26.83 4.47
CA GLU A 86 35.21 -27.64 5.57
C GLU A 86 33.83 -28.30 5.26
N ASP A 87 33.25 -28.05 4.08
CA ASP A 87 32.04 -28.65 3.43
C ASP A 87 30.67 -28.62 4.18
N ASP A 88 30.60 -28.65 5.51
CA ASP A 88 29.33 -28.86 6.24
C ASP A 88 28.46 -27.60 6.49
N THR A 89 28.99 -26.39 6.25
CA THR A 89 28.29 -25.11 6.58
C THR A 89 28.29 -24.07 5.45
N PHE A 90 28.77 -24.45 4.26
CA PHE A 90 29.03 -23.54 3.14
C PHE A 90 27.83 -22.65 2.75
N GLN A 91 26.62 -23.20 2.70
CA GLN A 91 25.43 -22.43 2.30
C GLN A 91 25.03 -21.35 3.31
N ASN A 92 25.16 -21.63 4.62
CA ASN A 92 24.77 -20.69 5.69
C ASN A 92 25.80 -19.56 5.91
N ILE A 93 27.06 -19.79 5.54
CA ILE A 93 28.12 -18.78 5.62
C ILE A 93 28.13 -17.92 4.35
N ALA A 94 27.86 -18.51 3.19
CA ALA A 94 27.72 -17.76 1.94
C ALA A 94 26.62 -16.69 2.01
N THR A 95 25.53 -16.95 2.74
CA THR A 95 24.44 -15.98 2.96
C THR A 95 24.81 -14.83 3.88
N LYS A 96 25.79 -15.00 4.78
CA LYS A 96 26.21 -13.99 5.77
C LYS A 96 27.38 -13.12 5.34
N VAL A 97 28.26 -13.59 4.43
CA VAL A 97 29.59 -12.99 4.20
C VAL A 97 29.80 -12.45 2.76
N ALA A 98 28.84 -12.63 1.84
CA ALA A 98 28.96 -12.12 0.46
C ALA A 98 28.11 -10.85 0.25
N PRO A 99 28.58 -9.84 -0.52
CA PRO A 99 29.76 -9.84 -1.40
C PRO A 99 30.99 -9.09 -0.84
N PHE A 100 32.19 -9.52 -1.27
CA PHE A 100 33.51 -8.96 -0.88
C PHE A 100 33.98 -7.78 -1.74
N THR A 101 33.16 -7.38 -2.70
CA THR A 101 33.44 -6.32 -3.67
C THR A 101 32.28 -5.36 -3.75
N LEU A 102 32.61 -4.07 -3.90
CA LEU A 102 31.68 -3.01 -4.27
C LEU A 102 32.35 -2.16 -5.35
N GLY A 103 31.57 -1.51 -6.19
CA GLY A 103 32.16 -0.71 -7.25
C GLY A 103 31.13 -0.01 -8.12
N LEU A 104 31.62 0.66 -9.15
CA LEU A 104 30.78 1.29 -10.15
C LEU A 104 31.34 1.06 -11.55
N LYS A 105 30.45 1.17 -12.53
CA LYS A 105 30.73 0.97 -13.94
C LYS A 105 30.19 2.14 -14.73
N PHE A 106 31.01 2.68 -15.63
CA PHE A 106 30.66 3.86 -16.42
C PHE A 106 31.22 3.75 -17.84
N ARG A 107 30.79 4.65 -18.73
CA ARG A 107 31.18 4.68 -20.14
C ARG A 107 31.87 6.00 -20.48
N LEU A 108 32.89 5.91 -21.33
CA LEU A 108 33.58 7.03 -21.96
C LEU A 108 33.59 6.86 -23.47
N ASN A 109 33.80 7.95 -24.19
CA ASN A 109 34.02 7.90 -25.64
C ASN A 109 35.34 7.16 -25.93
N GLU A 110 35.37 6.36 -26.98
CA GLU A 110 36.58 5.68 -27.46
C GLU A 110 37.70 6.66 -27.85
N ASP A 111 37.34 7.85 -28.36
CA ASP A 111 38.24 8.94 -28.71
C ASP A 111 38.55 9.86 -27.51
N VAL A 112 38.37 9.38 -26.26
CA VAL A 112 38.75 10.13 -25.05
C VAL A 112 40.17 10.70 -25.20
N ALA A 113 40.35 11.99 -24.90
CA ALA A 113 41.64 12.65 -25.09
C ALA A 113 42.74 11.96 -24.26
N ASP A 114 43.94 11.83 -24.79
CA ASP A 114 45.03 11.11 -24.10
C ASP A 114 45.41 11.79 -22.77
N ASP A 115 45.18 13.10 -22.66
CA ASP A 115 45.38 13.93 -21.46
C ASP A 115 44.14 14.07 -20.57
N ALA A 116 43.01 13.43 -20.90
CA ALA A 116 41.88 13.36 -19.99
C ALA A 116 42.28 12.55 -18.75
N VAL A 117 41.89 13.01 -17.57
CA VAL A 117 42.26 12.40 -16.30
C VAL A 117 41.01 11.84 -15.62
N VAL A 118 41.11 10.58 -15.17
CA VAL A 118 40.09 9.90 -14.38
C VAL A 118 40.68 9.62 -12.99
N ASP A 119 40.19 10.36 -12.00
CA ASP A 119 40.63 10.28 -10.62
C ASP A 119 39.73 9.33 -9.83
N VAL A 120 40.29 8.19 -9.42
CA VAL A 120 39.57 7.18 -8.64
C VAL A 120 39.97 7.28 -7.17
N THR A 121 39.01 7.59 -6.30
CA THR A 121 39.26 7.78 -4.86
C THR A 121 38.49 6.72 -4.06
N PRO A 122 39.18 5.73 -3.46
CA PRO A 122 38.55 4.78 -2.55
C PRO A 122 38.37 5.39 -1.15
N ASP A 123 37.33 4.93 -0.45
CA ASP A 123 37.06 5.28 0.95
C ASP A 123 36.64 4.02 1.72
N ALA A 124 37.09 3.92 2.98
CA ALA A 124 36.76 2.82 3.88
C ALA A 124 37.17 3.17 5.31
N LYS A 125 36.33 2.78 6.27
CA LYS A 125 36.59 2.92 7.71
C LYS A 125 36.94 1.57 8.30
N VAL A 126 37.75 1.56 9.35
CA VAL A 126 38.08 0.34 10.10
C VAL A 126 37.88 0.58 11.57
N PHE A 127 37.59 -0.48 12.32
CA PHE A 127 37.47 -0.43 13.77
C PHE A 127 38.56 -1.26 14.41
N TYR A 128 39.02 -0.82 15.58
CA TYR A 128 39.91 -1.59 16.44
C TYR A 128 39.35 -1.69 17.85
N ARG A 129 39.69 -2.76 18.56
CA ARG A 129 39.33 -2.92 19.97
C ARG A 129 40.40 -2.30 20.85
N ARG A 130 39.98 -1.56 21.88
CA ARG A 130 40.85 -1.09 22.97
C ARG A 130 40.27 -1.44 24.33
N TYR A 131 41.09 -1.39 25.36
CA TYR A 131 40.59 -1.52 26.73
C TYR A 131 39.71 -0.33 27.14
N PRO A 132 38.61 -0.57 27.87
CA PRO A 132 37.77 0.49 28.42
C PRO A 132 38.53 1.33 29.47
N THR A 133 38.07 2.55 29.71
CA THR A 133 38.37 3.27 30.95
C THR A 133 37.61 2.66 32.10
N TYR A 134 38.09 2.87 33.33
CA TYR A 134 37.34 2.51 34.52
C TYR A 134 35.90 3.07 34.47
N LYS A 135 35.75 4.33 34.02
CA LYS A 135 34.46 4.97 33.85
C LYS A 135 33.59 4.27 32.80
N GLU A 136 34.14 3.99 31.61
CA GLU A 136 33.45 3.28 30.52
C GLU A 136 33.03 1.86 30.96
N GLN A 137 33.87 1.15 31.74
CA GLN A 137 33.54 -0.18 32.27
C GLN A 137 32.36 -0.13 33.26
N VAL A 138 32.36 0.87 34.15
CA VAL A 138 31.29 1.04 35.15
C VAL A 138 29.99 1.48 34.47
N GLU A 139 30.06 2.42 33.51
CA GLU A 139 28.88 2.97 32.82
C GLU A 139 28.24 1.99 31.84
N HIS A 140 29.03 1.16 31.14
CA HIS A 140 28.54 0.30 30.06
C HIS A 140 28.60 -1.20 30.34
N GLY A 141 29.02 -1.64 31.53
CA GLY A 141 29.18 -3.08 31.76
C GLY A 141 27.89 -3.86 31.94
N GLU A 142 26.76 -3.24 32.30
CA GLU A 142 25.45 -3.91 32.21
C GLU A 142 25.03 -4.15 30.76
N LEU A 143 25.40 -3.24 29.85
CA LEU A 143 25.19 -3.42 28.42
C LEU A 143 26.05 -4.55 27.85
N ALA A 144 27.26 -4.73 28.38
CA ALA A 144 28.12 -5.88 28.02
C ALA A 144 27.55 -7.21 28.53
N ASN A 145 27.03 -7.25 29.77
CA ASN A 145 26.30 -8.42 30.29
C ASN A 145 25.11 -8.77 29.39
N ALA A 146 24.38 -7.74 28.94
CA ALA A 146 23.25 -7.91 28.06
C ALA A 146 23.67 -8.43 26.66
N ALA A 147 24.76 -7.95 26.08
CA ALA A 147 25.25 -8.50 24.82
C ALA A 147 25.58 -10.00 24.93
N GLU A 148 26.24 -10.43 26.02
CA GLU A 148 26.58 -11.84 26.25
C GLU A 148 25.36 -12.73 26.50
N ASP A 149 24.34 -12.26 27.23
CA ASP A 149 23.12 -13.03 27.49
C ASP A 149 22.36 -13.32 26.17
N ILE A 150 22.40 -12.42 25.17
CA ILE A 150 21.82 -12.65 23.83
C ILE A 150 22.58 -13.72 23.05
N GLU A 151 23.92 -13.67 23.03
CA GLU A 151 24.73 -14.70 22.34
C GLU A 151 24.42 -16.10 22.90
N ILE A 152 24.17 -16.20 24.21
CA ILE A 152 23.79 -17.46 24.87
C ILE A 152 22.38 -17.93 24.46
N GLU A 153 21.42 -17.03 24.25
CA GLU A 153 20.08 -17.38 23.77
C GLU A 153 20.05 -17.76 22.28
N GLU A 154 20.81 -17.08 21.41
CA GLU A 154 20.93 -17.44 19.98
C GLU A 154 21.51 -18.86 19.79
N VAL A 155 22.51 -19.25 20.60
CA VAL A 155 23.08 -20.61 20.56
C VAL A 155 22.04 -21.66 21.02
N LYS A 156 21.13 -21.29 21.92
CA LYS A 156 20.05 -22.18 22.40
C LYS A 156 18.90 -22.33 21.40
N GLU A 157 18.64 -21.36 20.53
CA GLU A 157 17.61 -21.50 19.48
C GLU A 157 17.97 -22.57 18.42
N THR A 158 19.24 -22.97 18.31
CA THR A 158 19.66 -24.08 17.43
C THR A 158 19.54 -25.49 18.03
N ASP A 159 19.25 -25.64 19.31
CA ASP A 159 19.09 -26.96 19.96
C ASP A 159 17.92 -26.95 20.96
N VAL A 160 16.79 -27.54 20.57
CA VAL A 160 15.63 -27.73 21.46
C VAL A 160 15.97 -28.77 22.53
N ARG A 161 16.38 -28.32 23.72
CA ARG A 161 16.20 -29.07 24.97
C ARG A 161 15.82 -28.17 26.14
N ALA A 162 14.72 -28.57 26.77
CA ALA A 162 14.30 -28.12 28.08
C ALA A 162 15.35 -28.51 29.14
N ASP A 163 15.78 -27.53 29.93
CA ASP A 163 15.79 -27.71 31.39
C ASP A 163 15.80 -26.34 32.07
N GLY A 164 14.85 -26.19 33.00
CA GLY A 164 14.79 -25.05 33.91
C GLY A 164 15.89 -25.15 34.95
N GLY A 165 16.67 -24.07 35.10
CA GLY A 165 17.71 -23.93 36.10
C GLY A 165 17.51 -22.66 36.91
N THR A 166 17.31 -22.85 38.21
CA THR A 166 17.04 -21.90 39.29
C THR A 166 18.00 -20.73 39.44
N GLU A 167 17.43 -19.61 39.89
CA GLU A 167 18.07 -18.42 40.47
C GLU A 167 19.21 -18.75 41.45
N ALA A 168 20.32 -18.04 41.30
CA ALA A 168 21.30 -17.83 42.35
C ALA A 168 21.67 -16.34 42.39
N GLU A 169 21.07 -15.60 43.32
CA GLU A 169 21.53 -14.28 43.76
C GLU A 169 22.92 -14.40 44.40
N GLY A 170 23.96 -14.28 43.59
CA GLY A 170 25.34 -14.06 44.01
C GLY A 170 25.92 -12.95 43.13
N ALA A 171 26.60 -11.98 43.75
CA ALA A 171 27.12 -10.75 43.12
C ALA A 171 27.56 -10.97 41.66
N ARG A 172 26.73 -10.53 40.70
CA ARG A 172 26.99 -10.70 39.27
C ARG A 172 28.38 -10.13 38.94
N THR A 173 29.22 -10.96 38.35
CA THR A 173 30.40 -10.51 37.61
C THR A 173 29.93 -9.65 36.45
N GLN A 174 30.71 -8.64 36.09
CA GLN A 174 30.37 -7.73 35.00
C GLN A 174 31.31 -8.01 33.85
N SER A 175 30.79 -8.29 32.66
CA SER A 175 31.59 -8.62 31.49
C SER A 175 32.49 -7.45 31.10
N LEU A 176 33.70 -7.74 30.63
CA LEU A 176 34.66 -6.73 30.20
C LEU A 176 34.11 -6.01 28.97
N VAL A 177 33.82 -4.71 29.11
CA VAL A 177 33.20 -3.92 28.05
C VAL A 177 34.11 -3.89 26.81
N GLY A 178 33.61 -4.41 25.69
CA GLY A 178 34.23 -4.21 24.38
C GLY A 178 34.15 -2.73 24.01
N VAL A 179 35.30 -2.06 23.84
CA VAL A 179 35.34 -0.68 23.32
C VAL A 179 35.98 -0.69 21.96
N TYR A 180 35.20 -0.31 20.96
CA TYR A 180 35.61 -0.27 19.57
C TYR A 180 35.74 1.18 19.13
N GLU A 181 36.88 1.53 18.53
CA GLU A 181 37.17 2.88 18.08
C GLU A 181 37.47 2.88 16.58
N ARG A 182 36.91 3.85 15.89
CA ARG A 182 36.96 3.99 14.43
C ARG A 182 38.23 4.73 14.00
N LEU A 183 38.89 4.20 12.98
CA LEU A 183 39.97 4.87 12.24
C LEU A 183 39.50 5.18 10.81
N GLU A 184 40.05 6.27 10.27
CA GLU A 184 39.84 6.74 8.90
C GLU A 184 41.18 6.74 8.17
N PRO A 185 41.60 5.61 7.57
CA PRO A 185 42.81 5.58 6.77
C PRO A 185 42.71 6.59 5.60
N SER A 186 43.79 7.35 5.36
CA SER A 186 43.86 8.27 4.23
C SER A 186 44.29 7.51 2.98
N PHE A 187 43.41 7.43 1.98
CA PHE A 187 43.72 6.74 0.72
C PHE A 187 44.14 7.74 -0.37
N PRO A 188 45.26 7.52 -1.07
CA PRO A 188 45.63 8.36 -2.21
C PRO A 188 44.67 8.13 -3.38
N SER A 189 44.39 9.19 -4.14
CA SER A 189 43.65 9.06 -5.41
C SER A 189 44.50 8.35 -6.46
N ILE A 190 43.85 7.55 -7.29
CA ILE A 190 44.47 6.80 -8.39
C ILE A 190 44.15 7.56 -9.67
N GLU A 191 45.11 8.31 -10.18
CA GLU A 191 44.97 9.06 -11.43
C GLU A 191 45.23 8.13 -12.63
N LEU A 192 44.29 8.07 -13.57
CA LEU A 192 44.43 7.36 -14.84
C LEU A 192 44.27 8.32 -16.01
N THR A 193 45.18 8.26 -16.97
CA THR A 193 45.08 9.05 -18.20
C THR A 193 44.19 8.36 -19.24
N GLY A 194 43.68 9.11 -20.21
CA GLY A 194 42.98 8.55 -21.36
C GLY A 194 43.81 7.51 -22.11
N SER A 195 45.14 7.68 -22.18
CA SER A 195 46.05 6.66 -22.72
C SER A 195 46.07 5.37 -21.90
N ASP A 196 46.09 5.44 -20.57
CA ASP A 196 46.10 4.25 -19.70
C ASP A 196 44.82 3.42 -19.88
N LEU A 197 43.67 4.11 -19.99
CA LEU A 197 42.37 3.46 -20.20
C LEU A 197 42.29 2.77 -21.56
N LYS A 198 42.79 3.40 -22.62
CA LYS A 198 42.86 2.80 -23.96
C LYS A 198 43.77 1.57 -23.97
N GLU A 199 44.96 1.65 -23.39
CA GLU A 199 45.90 0.53 -23.31
C GLU A 199 45.30 -0.65 -22.51
N ALA A 200 44.66 -0.36 -21.37
CA ALA A 200 43.98 -1.37 -20.57
C ALA A 200 42.82 -2.03 -21.33
N ALA A 201 42.07 -1.26 -22.11
CA ALA A 201 40.96 -1.77 -22.92
C ALA A 201 41.43 -2.64 -24.11
N GLU A 202 42.60 -2.36 -24.70
CA GLU A 202 43.19 -3.13 -25.79
C GLU A 202 43.85 -4.43 -25.31
N THR A 203 44.57 -4.36 -24.19
CA THR A 203 45.32 -5.50 -23.62
C THR A 203 44.43 -6.42 -22.78
N GLY A 204 43.29 -5.92 -22.30
CA GLY A 204 42.45 -6.59 -21.30
C GLY A 204 43.11 -6.69 -19.92
N GLN A 205 44.19 -5.95 -19.69
CA GLN A 205 44.92 -5.98 -18.42
C GLN A 205 44.09 -5.29 -17.32
N THR A 206 43.97 -5.94 -16.16
CA THR A 206 43.38 -5.32 -14.98
C THR A 206 44.42 -4.47 -14.27
N ILE A 207 44.14 -3.18 -14.08
CA ILE A 207 44.96 -2.30 -13.25
C ILE A 207 44.62 -2.60 -11.79
N LYS A 208 45.62 -2.96 -10.99
CA LYS A 208 45.45 -3.32 -9.57
C LYS A 208 46.28 -2.37 -8.72
N GLN A 209 45.63 -1.62 -7.84
CA GLN A 209 46.29 -0.78 -6.84
C GLN A 209 46.05 -1.37 -5.45
N SER A 210 47.12 -1.73 -4.74
CA SER A 210 47.03 -2.16 -3.34
C SER A 210 46.82 -0.95 -2.42
N LEU A 211 45.98 -1.13 -1.40
CA LEU A 211 45.74 -0.16 -0.32
C LEU A 211 46.44 -0.58 0.99
N ASP A 212 47.40 -1.51 0.94
CA ASP A 212 48.07 -2.06 2.13
C ASP A 212 48.90 -1.01 2.90
N GLU A 213 49.47 -0.02 2.21
CA GLU A 213 50.30 1.03 2.82
C GLU A 213 49.45 1.98 3.71
N PRO A 214 48.33 2.55 3.24
CA PRO A 214 47.37 3.26 4.10
C PRO A 214 46.95 2.45 5.33
N PHE A 215 46.64 1.17 5.17
CA PHE A 215 46.30 0.32 6.32
C PHE A 215 47.50 0.06 7.25
N ALA A 216 48.73 0.01 6.73
CA ALA A 216 49.94 -0.10 7.56
C ALA A 216 50.17 1.17 8.39
N GLU A 217 49.85 2.35 7.87
CA GLU A 217 49.88 3.60 8.63
C GLU A 217 48.83 3.61 9.74
N ALA A 218 47.58 3.25 9.43
CA ALA A 218 46.50 3.12 10.41
C ALA A 218 46.83 2.09 11.52
N ARG A 219 47.50 0.97 11.16
CA ARG A 219 48.00 -0.01 12.14
C ARG A 219 49.02 0.59 13.09
N ARG A 220 49.99 1.39 12.59
CA ARG A 220 50.97 2.06 13.45
C ARG A 220 50.31 3.06 14.40
N GLU A 221 49.26 3.75 13.96
CA GLU A 221 48.49 4.64 14.82
C GLU A 221 47.84 3.86 15.98
N PHE A 222 47.21 2.71 15.66
CA PHE A 222 46.62 1.80 16.64
C PHE A 222 47.64 1.20 17.63
N GLU A 223 48.78 0.72 17.15
CA GLU A 223 49.84 0.12 17.99
C GLU A 223 50.44 1.14 18.97
N ASN A 224 50.47 2.42 18.58
CA ASN A 224 50.95 3.51 19.43
C ASN A 224 49.88 4.05 20.40
N ALA A 225 48.63 3.59 20.31
CA ALA A 225 47.57 4.00 21.22
C ALA A 225 47.84 3.50 22.65
N LYS A 226 47.54 4.32 23.67
CA LYS A 226 47.87 4.00 25.08
C LYS A 226 47.13 2.77 25.67
N ARG A 227 46.15 2.21 24.95
CA ARG A 227 45.19 1.21 25.46
C ARG A 227 44.90 0.10 24.46
N THR A 228 45.82 -0.15 23.54
CA THR A 228 45.77 -1.22 22.55
C THR A 228 45.41 -2.55 23.21
N PHE A 229 44.46 -3.26 22.62
CA PHE A 229 44.05 -4.58 23.10
C PHE A 229 45.15 -5.61 22.83
N ARG A 230 45.42 -6.46 23.81
CA ARG A 230 46.51 -7.44 23.83
C ARG A 230 45.96 -8.85 24.09
N GLU A 231 46.72 -9.84 23.65
CA GLU A 231 46.44 -11.24 23.98
C GLU A 231 46.43 -11.45 25.50
N ALA A 232 45.53 -12.31 25.95
CA ALA A 232 45.49 -12.73 27.34
C ALA A 232 46.75 -13.52 27.70
N ASP A 233 47.14 -13.47 28.97
CA ASP A 233 48.19 -14.31 29.50
C ASP A 233 47.84 -15.79 29.26
N PRO A 234 48.76 -16.64 28.77
CA PRO A 234 48.48 -18.05 28.51
C PRO A 234 47.94 -18.83 29.71
N ASP A 235 48.22 -18.37 30.93
CA ASP A 235 47.76 -18.98 32.17
C ASP A 235 46.40 -18.43 32.68
N ALA A 236 45.84 -17.39 32.05
CA ALA A 236 44.56 -16.79 32.42
C ALA A 236 43.38 -17.66 31.98
N THR A 237 42.44 -17.93 32.89
CA THR A 237 41.22 -18.70 32.59
C THR A 237 40.22 -17.90 31.76
N TYR A 238 39.35 -18.59 31.01
CA TYR A 238 38.27 -17.97 30.22
C TYR A 238 37.42 -16.97 31.04
N ARG A 239 37.12 -17.30 32.31
CA ARG A 239 36.40 -16.41 33.23
C ARG A 239 37.22 -15.18 33.60
N GLU A 240 38.52 -15.31 33.85
CA GLU A 240 39.37 -14.16 34.17
C GLU A 240 39.51 -13.19 33.00
N GLN A 241 39.35 -13.68 31.76
CA GLN A 241 39.38 -12.88 30.53
C GLN A 241 38.05 -12.16 30.22
N GLY A 242 36.91 -12.78 30.55
CA GLY A 242 35.58 -12.23 30.26
C GLY A 242 34.93 -11.47 31.42
N ASP A 243 35.07 -11.94 32.65
CA ASP A 243 34.38 -11.42 33.83
C ASP A 243 35.26 -10.49 34.67
N VAL A 244 34.91 -9.20 34.77
CA VAL A 244 35.60 -8.24 35.64
C VAL A 244 35.20 -8.48 37.11
N PRO A 245 36.14 -8.89 37.99
CA PRO A 245 35.81 -9.19 39.37
C PRO A 245 35.43 -7.92 40.16
N PRO A 246 34.56 -8.02 41.18
CA PRO A 246 34.19 -6.86 42.02
C PRO A 246 35.39 -6.13 42.64
N GLU A 247 36.46 -6.86 42.96
CA GLU A 247 37.74 -6.32 43.44
C GLU A 247 38.39 -5.34 42.44
N ALA A 248 38.33 -5.63 41.15
CA ALA A 248 38.89 -4.80 40.07
C ALA A 248 38.03 -3.57 39.74
N ARG A 249 36.78 -3.51 40.25
CA ARG A 249 35.84 -2.41 40.03
C ARG A 249 35.83 -1.37 41.16
N LYS A 250 36.71 -1.49 42.15
CA LYS A 250 36.80 -0.58 43.31
C LYS A 250 37.27 0.83 42.92
N ASP A 251 38.30 0.93 42.10
CA ASP A 251 38.87 2.19 41.63
C ASP A 251 39.71 1.99 40.34
N GLU A 252 40.10 3.10 39.71
CA GLU A 252 40.85 3.09 38.44
C GLU A 252 42.21 2.39 38.55
N SER A 253 42.85 2.38 39.72
CA SER A 253 44.17 1.75 39.91
C SER A 253 44.02 0.24 39.93
N SER A 254 43.04 -0.29 40.67
CA SER A 254 42.72 -1.72 40.69
C SER A 254 42.31 -2.25 39.31
N PHE A 255 41.56 -1.46 38.54
CA PHE A 255 41.17 -1.84 37.18
C PHE A 255 42.37 -1.92 36.22
N LYS A 256 43.29 -0.95 36.29
CA LYS A 256 44.53 -0.99 35.50
C LYS A 256 45.42 -2.17 35.85
N GLU A 257 45.50 -2.51 37.14
CA GLU A 257 46.29 -3.66 37.59
C GLU A 257 45.70 -4.98 37.06
N TYR A 258 44.37 -5.13 37.09
CA TYR A 258 43.67 -6.26 36.49
C TYR A 258 43.97 -6.39 34.99
N ILE A 259 43.81 -5.33 34.19
CA ILE A 259 44.08 -5.37 32.74
C ILE A 259 45.54 -5.75 32.45
N ASN A 260 46.50 -5.17 33.19
CA ASN A 260 47.92 -5.47 32.98
C ASN A 260 48.31 -6.89 33.41
N GLN A 261 47.63 -7.48 34.39
CA GLN A 261 47.88 -8.85 34.84
C GLN A 261 47.26 -9.88 33.88
N VAL A 262 46.02 -9.65 33.44
CA VAL A 262 45.29 -10.63 32.61
C VAL A 262 45.69 -10.54 31.15
N PHE A 263 46.06 -9.35 30.63
CA PHE A 263 46.39 -9.14 29.23
C PHE A 263 47.82 -8.64 29.03
N SER A 264 48.78 -9.49 29.37
CA SER A 264 50.23 -9.22 29.32
C SER A 264 50.87 -9.48 27.95
N GLY A 265 50.12 -10.04 26.99
CA GLY A 265 50.63 -10.51 25.70
C GLY A 265 50.97 -9.43 24.66
N GLU A 266 51.18 -9.88 23.41
CA GLU A 266 51.39 -8.99 22.27
C GLU A 266 50.08 -8.29 21.84
N PRO A 267 50.15 -7.11 21.20
CA PRO A 267 48.98 -6.49 20.59
C PRO A 267 48.30 -7.42 19.60
N VAL A 268 46.98 -7.54 19.67
CA VAL A 268 46.22 -8.39 18.74
C VAL A 268 46.30 -7.76 17.33
N PRO A 269 46.80 -8.49 16.31
CA PRO A 269 46.99 -7.93 14.98
C PRO A 269 45.65 -7.74 14.24
N THR A 270 45.50 -6.62 13.53
CA THR A 270 44.35 -6.36 12.64
C THR A 270 44.73 -6.56 11.16
N PRO A 271 44.11 -7.50 10.44
CA PRO A 271 44.60 -7.91 9.13
C PRO A 271 43.91 -7.16 7.98
N TRP A 272 43.68 -5.85 8.12
CA TRP A 272 43.06 -5.04 7.07
C TRP A 272 43.87 -5.09 5.78
N ARG A 273 43.22 -5.51 4.68
CA ARG A 273 43.79 -5.57 3.34
C ARG A 273 42.70 -5.27 2.31
N ALA A 274 42.99 -4.36 1.39
CA ALA A 274 42.09 -4.07 0.29
C ALA A 274 42.86 -3.66 -0.97
N ALA A 275 42.20 -3.72 -2.12
CA ALA A 275 42.74 -3.24 -3.37
C ALA A 275 41.63 -2.63 -4.24
N VAL A 276 42.01 -1.65 -5.07
CA VAL A 276 41.18 -1.16 -6.17
C VAL A 276 41.55 -1.94 -7.43
N ARG A 277 40.55 -2.47 -8.12
CA ARG A 277 40.68 -3.18 -9.40
C ARG A 277 39.92 -2.42 -10.47
N ILE A 278 40.63 -2.06 -11.54
CA ILE A 278 40.06 -1.30 -12.65
C ILE A 278 40.16 -2.18 -13.90
N THR A 279 39.01 -2.48 -14.50
CA THR A 279 38.94 -3.21 -15.77
C THR A 279 38.34 -2.30 -16.83
N CYS A 280 38.96 -2.29 -18.00
CA CYS A 280 38.48 -1.54 -19.16
C CYS A 280 38.12 -2.52 -20.27
N SER A 281 37.00 -2.29 -20.95
CA SER A 281 36.59 -3.09 -22.10
C SER A 281 36.11 -2.19 -23.22
N ARG A 282 36.66 -2.38 -24.42
CA ARG A 282 36.26 -1.63 -25.62
C ARG A 282 34.98 -2.23 -26.21
N ARG A 283 34.05 -1.37 -26.64
CA ARG A 283 32.82 -1.73 -27.35
C ARG A 283 32.81 -1.03 -28.71
N PRO A 284 33.43 -1.63 -29.75
CA PRO A 284 33.59 -1.00 -31.05
C PRO A 284 32.27 -0.65 -31.75
N GLU A 285 31.22 -1.46 -31.53
CA GLU A 285 29.88 -1.22 -32.09
C GLU A 285 29.20 0.03 -31.52
N GLU A 286 29.56 0.43 -30.30
CA GLU A 286 29.02 1.60 -29.60
C GLU A 286 30.00 2.78 -29.59
N SER A 287 31.22 2.62 -30.16
CA SER A 287 32.32 3.59 -30.04
C SER A 287 32.61 4.05 -28.61
N THR A 288 32.54 3.12 -27.65
CA THR A 288 32.73 3.42 -26.22
C THR A 288 33.79 2.53 -25.55
N ILE A 289 34.38 3.07 -24.47
CA ILE A 289 35.16 2.32 -23.49
C ILE A 289 34.33 2.21 -22.22
N VAL A 290 34.12 0.98 -21.77
CA VAL A 290 33.42 0.68 -20.53
C VAL A 290 34.44 0.43 -19.44
N VAL A 291 34.44 1.28 -18.42
CA VAL A 291 35.36 1.22 -17.27
C VAL A 291 34.61 0.72 -16.05
N SER A 292 35.16 -0.29 -15.38
CA SER A 292 34.62 -0.85 -14.14
C SER A 292 35.65 -0.72 -13.03
N VAL A 293 35.27 -0.05 -11.95
CA VAL A 293 36.13 0.23 -10.79
C VAL A 293 35.56 -0.50 -9.58
N GLN A 294 36.36 -1.38 -8.98
CA GLN A 294 35.95 -2.21 -7.85
C GLN A 294 36.89 -2.04 -6.66
N LEU A 295 36.34 -1.74 -5.48
CA LEU A 295 37.02 -1.89 -4.21
C LEU A 295 36.78 -3.32 -3.69
N VAL A 296 37.87 -4.01 -3.36
CA VAL A 296 37.86 -5.42 -2.97
C VAL A 296 38.54 -5.59 -1.63
N ASN A 297 37.86 -6.23 -0.67
CA ASN A 297 38.52 -6.72 0.54
C ASN A 297 39.35 -7.97 0.16
N THR A 298 40.68 -7.83 0.20
CA THR A 298 41.62 -8.88 -0.23
C THR A 298 42.04 -9.80 0.91
N HIS A 299 41.58 -9.54 2.14
CA HIS A 299 41.81 -10.45 3.25
C HIS A 299 41.14 -11.80 3.01
N GLY A 300 41.92 -12.89 3.08
CA GLY A 300 41.45 -14.25 2.81
C GLY A 300 41.40 -14.65 1.33
N GLU A 301 41.84 -13.78 0.40
CA GLU A 301 41.93 -14.15 -1.02
C GLU A 301 42.93 -15.30 -1.24
N ASP A 302 44.07 -15.25 -0.54
CA ASP A 302 44.93 -16.42 -0.31
C ASP A 302 44.60 -17.00 1.07
N PHE A 303 43.82 -18.08 1.08
CA PHE A 303 43.37 -18.73 2.31
C PHE A 303 44.54 -19.29 3.14
N SER A 304 45.64 -19.71 2.49
CA SER A 304 46.76 -20.35 3.18
C SER A 304 47.71 -19.35 3.85
N GLU A 305 47.75 -18.11 3.35
CA GLU A 305 48.61 -17.04 3.86
C GLU A 305 47.85 -16.00 4.70
N ALA A 306 46.54 -16.15 4.84
CA ALA A 306 45.70 -15.21 5.60
C ALA A 306 45.96 -15.31 7.12
N ILE A 307 45.99 -14.15 7.77
CA ILE A 307 46.10 -14.05 9.23
C ILE A 307 44.78 -14.54 9.84
N LYS A 308 44.87 -15.48 10.78
CA LYS A 308 43.70 -15.95 11.53
C LYS A 308 43.35 -14.92 12.60
N CYS A 309 42.08 -14.52 12.66
CA CYS A 309 41.54 -13.65 13.70
C CYS A 309 40.54 -14.41 14.58
N ASP A 310 40.44 -13.98 15.83
CA ASP A 310 39.49 -14.53 16.80
C ASP A 310 38.06 -14.05 16.55
N SER A 311 37.88 -12.86 15.97
CA SER A 311 36.57 -12.35 15.57
C SER A 311 36.59 -11.78 14.14
N GLU A 312 35.52 -12.04 13.39
CA GLU A 312 35.42 -11.74 11.96
C GLU A 312 35.39 -10.24 11.66
N TRP A 313 34.75 -9.43 12.52
CA TRP A 313 34.59 -7.99 12.31
C TRP A 313 35.92 -7.23 12.17
N GLN A 314 37.00 -7.76 12.75
CA GLN A 314 38.36 -7.18 12.68
C GLN A 314 38.89 -7.09 11.24
N THR A 315 38.33 -7.90 10.35
CA THR A 315 38.74 -8.00 8.95
C THR A 315 37.83 -7.21 8.01
N TYR A 316 36.73 -6.66 8.52
CA TYR A 316 35.71 -5.99 7.71
C TYR A 316 36.08 -4.53 7.47
N LEU A 317 35.71 -4.01 6.29
CA LEU A 317 35.77 -2.60 5.98
C LEU A 317 34.37 -2.02 6.13
N PHE A 318 34.23 -0.94 6.89
CA PHE A 318 32.97 -0.28 7.18
C PHE A 318 32.81 0.96 6.34
N ASP A 319 31.57 1.28 5.97
CA ASP A 319 31.22 2.41 5.12
C ASP A 319 32.09 2.52 3.85
N ALA A 320 32.36 1.38 3.23
CA ALA A 320 33.27 1.32 2.10
C ALA A 320 32.64 1.91 0.84
N GLY A 321 33.42 2.64 0.04
CA GLY A 321 32.96 3.35 -1.15
C GLY A 321 34.08 3.67 -2.13
N VAL A 322 33.69 4.06 -3.35
CA VAL A 322 34.59 4.59 -4.39
C VAL A 322 33.90 5.76 -5.09
N SER A 323 34.64 6.83 -5.33
CA SER A 323 34.24 7.92 -6.22
C SER A 323 35.17 8.03 -7.43
N VAL A 324 34.61 8.56 -8.50
CA VAL A 324 35.31 8.81 -9.76
C VAL A 324 35.00 10.24 -10.20
N ASP A 325 36.05 11.03 -10.42
CA ASP A 325 35.99 12.37 -11.01
C ASP A 325 36.73 12.38 -12.35
N ILE A 326 36.16 13.03 -13.36
CA ILE A 326 36.65 13.00 -14.73
C ILE A 326 36.91 14.43 -15.21
N ASN A 327 38.18 14.72 -15.46
CA ASN A 327 38.65 15.99 -15.96
C ASN A 327 39.00 15.88 -17.45
N GLY A 328 38.36 16.69 -18.31
CA GLY A 328 38.61 16.69 -19.76
C GLY A 328 37.80 15.68 -20.57
N ALA A 329 36.84 14.97 -19.96
CA ALA A 329 35.87 14.11 -20.62
C ALA A 329 34.52 14.11 -19.87
N SER A 330 33.52 13.41 -20.41
CA SER A 330 32.20 13.27 -19.80
C SER A 330 31.73 11.81 -19.80
N LEU A 331 30.95 11.44 -18.79
CA LEU A 331 30.26 10.17 -18.73
C LEU A 331 29.23 10.06 -19.85
N LEU A 332 29.25 8.93 -20.56
CA LEU A 332 28.22 8.59 -21.53
C LEU A 332 27.13 7.75 -20.84
N PRO A 333 25.84 7.98 -21.12
CA PRO A 333 24.78 7.20 -20.53
C PRO A 333 24.74 5.75 -21.08
N PHE A 334 24.36 4.83 -20.21
CA PHE A 334 23.76 3.56 -20.59
C PHE A 334 22.32 3.84 -21.03
N GLU A 335 22.08 3.88 -22.32
CA GLU A 335 20.75 4.13 -22.88
C GLU A 335 19.88 2.87 -22.83
N SER A 336 18.66 2.99 -22.31
CA SER A 336 17.60 2.00 -22.53
C SER A 336 16.68 2.53 -23.63
N GLN A 337 16.74 1.93 -24.82
CA GLN A 337 15.85 2.31 -25.93
C GLN A 337 14.38 2.16 -25.54
N GLU A 338 14.01 1.11 -24.82
CA GLU A 338 12.62 0.87 -24.35
C GLU A 338 12.08 2.00 -23.45
N ILE A 339 12.90 2.50 -22.50
CA ILE A 339 12.49 3.60 -21.63
C ILE A 339 12.56 4.93 -22.38
N ARG A 340 13.62 5.15 -23.17
CA ARG A 340 13.79 6.34 -23.99
C ARG A 340 12.67 6.47 -25.03
N ASP A 341 12.08 5.38 -25.51
CA ASP A 341 10.95 5.41 -26.42
C ASP A 341 9.61 5.78 -25.74
N LYS A 342 9.58 5.93 -24.40
CA LYS A 342 8.45 6.56 -23.73
C LYS A 342 8.64 8.08 -23.73
N TYR A 343 7.65 8.80 -24.26
CA TYR A 343 7.77 10.24 -24.54
C TYR A 343 8.07 11.09 -23.29
N GLN A 344 7.60 10.68 -22.12
CA GLN A 344 7.81 11.41 -20.85
C GLN A 344 9.16 11.14 -20.16
N TYR A 345 9.95 10.16 -20.63
CA TYR A 345 11.13 9.65 -19.92
C TYR A 345 12.41 9.86 -20.74
N ASP A 346 13.54 10.16 -20.12
CA ASP A 346 14.83 10.32 -20.82
C ASP A 346 15.51 8.96 -21.10
N GLY A 347 15.44 8.03 -20.14
CA GLY A 347 16.02 6.68 -20.27
C GLY A 347 17.54 6.63 -20.10
N GLU A 348 18.14 7.68 -19.53
CA GLU A 348 19.59 7.82 -19.38
C GLU A 348 20.07 7.37 -17.99
N ILE A 349 21.13 6.56 -17.95
CA ILE A 349 21.79 6.08 -16.72
C ILE A 349 23.29 6.30 -16.87
N TYR A 350 23.91 7.20 -16.10
CA TYR A 350 25.31 7.57 -16.32
C TYR A 350 26.34 6.61 -15.70
N ALA A 351 25.96 5.91 -14.63
CA ALA A 351 26.78 4.91 -13.98
C ALA A 351 25.91 3.81 -13.37
N VAL A 352 26.46 2.59 -13.31
CA VAL A 352 25.78 1.41 -12.74
C VAL A 352 26.62 0.88 -11.59
N GLY A 353 26.01 0.71 -10.43
CA GLY A 353 26.69 0.14 -9.27
C GLY A 353 26.93 -1.36 -9.41
N GLU A 354 27.94 -1.85 -8.70
CA GLU A 354 28.20 -3.26 -8.49
C GLU A 354 28.13 -3.54 -6.99
N ASN A 355 27.11 -4.30 -6.57
CA ASN A 355 26.80 -4.52 -5.17
C ASN A 355 26.69 -3.22 -4.35
N CYS A 356 26.25 -2.13 -4.96
CA CYS A 356 25.92 -0.85 -4.32
C CYS A 356 25.06 -0.05 -5.30
N ALA A 357 24.45 1.04 -4.84
CA ALA A 357 23.88 2.03 -5.74
C ALA A 357 24.95 3.07 -6.12
N VAL A 358 24.65 3.93 -7.10
CA VAL A 358 25.56 4.99 -7.55
C VAL A 358 24.80 6.30 -7.67
N ASN A 359 25.42 7.38 -7.21
CA ASN A 359 24.96 8.74 -7.44
C ASN A 359 25.86 9.38 -8.51
N SER A 360 25.26 9.97 -9.54
CA SER A 360 25.99 10.72 -10.57
C SER A 360 25.72 12.22 -10.42
N ARG A 361 26.71 13.09 -10.70
CA ARG A 361 26.56 14.55 -10.65
C ARG A 361 27.27 15.24 -11.82
N GLY A 362 26.68 16.36 -12.27
CA GLY A 362 27.24 17.21 -13.33
C GLY A 362 26.38 18.45 -13.63
N GLY A 363 26.90 19.33 -14.49
CA GLY A 363 26.15 20.46 -15.06
C GLY A 363 25.41 20.02 -16.34
N GLU A 364 25.69 20.66 -17.48
CA GLU A 364 25.23 20.16 -18.79
C GLU A 364 25.85 18.79 -19.15
N THR A 365 26.99 18.44 -18.55
CA THR A 365 27.67 17.16 -18.73
C THR A 365 27.94 16.52 -17.38
N VAL A 366 27.69 15.21 -17.28
CA VAL A 366 27.99 14.41 -16.08
C VAL A 366 29.46 14.00 -16.08
N SER A 367 30.18 14.34 -15.02
CA SER A 367 31.63 14.07 -14.89
C SER A 367 32.01 13.36 -13.58
N TYR A 368 31.08 13.25 -12.63
CA TYR A 368 31.32 12.65 -11.32
C TYR A 368 30.35 11.51 -11.03
N ALA A 369 30.85 10.42 -10.44
CA ALA A 369 30.03 9.32 -9.93
C ALA A 369 30.60 8.76 -8.62
N GLU A 370 29.73 8.44 -7.66
CA GLU A 370 30.12 7.87 -6.37
C GLU A 370 29.22 6.69 -5.98
N THR A 371 29.81 5.64 -5.41
CA THR A 371 29.04 4.52 -4.84
C THR A 371 28.33 4.95 -3.56
N THR A 372 27.11 4.47 -3.37
CA THR A 372 26.39 4.58 -2.09
C THR A 372 25.86 3.23 -1.64
N THR A 373 26.14 2.89 -0.39
CA THR A 373 25.73 1.63 0.26
C THR A 373 24.36 1.75 0.93
N VAL A 374 23.94 2.98 1.22
CA VAL A 374 22.59 3.32 1.69
C VAL A 374 22.03 4.40 0.76
N PRO A 375 21.54 4.04 -0.43
CA PRO A 375 20.93 5.00 -1.35
C PRO A 375 19.70 5.66 -0.75
N ILE A 376 19.53 6.95 -1.05
CA ILE A 376 18.36 7.74 -0.68
C ILE A 376 17.79 8.37 -1.94
N HIS A 377 16.48 8.17 -2.17
CA HIS A 377 15.72 8.83 -3.22
C HIS A 377 14.70 9.77 -2.58
N GLU A 378 14.78 11.07 -2.92
CA GLU A 378 13.85 12.09 -2.44
C GLU A 378 12.67 12.18 -3.42
N GLN A 379 11.48 11.76 -2.99
CA GLN A 379 10.26 11.82 -3.81
C GLN A 379 9.53 13.16 -3.55
N PRO A 380 9.39 14.04 -4.57
CA PRO A 380 8.60 15.26 -4.45
C PRO A 380 7.14 14.99 -4.11
N LYS A 381 6.48 15.96 -3.46
CA LYS A 381 5.03 15.87 -3.22
C LYS A 381 4.28 16.15 -4.52
N TYR A 382 3.46 15.20 -4.96
CA TYR A 382 2.57 15.39 -6.11
C TYR A 382 1.28 16.08 -5.66
N ARG A 383 0.98 17.26 -6.20
CA ARG A 383 -0.12 18.12 -5.76
C ARG A 383 -1.12 18.34 -6.89
N SER A 384 -2.40 18.40 -6.54
CA SER A 384 -3.43 18.90 -7.45
C SER A 384 -3.19 20.38 -7.76
N ARG A 385 -3.51 20.77 -8.98
CA ARG A 385 -3.41 22.16 -9.42
C ARG A 385 -4.64 22.93 -8.95
N GLU A 386 -4.41 24.09 -8.34
CA GLU A 386 -5.44 24.97 -7.74
C GLU A 386 -5.62 26.28 -8.54
N THR A 387 -5.08 26.36 -9.77
CA THR A 387 -5.07 27.60 -10.56
C THR A 387 -6.46 28.09 -10.98
N VAL A 388 -7.46 27.20 -11.00
CA VAL A 388 -8.85 27.56 -11.28
C VAL A 388 -9.70 27.17 -10.08
N PRO A 389 -10.25 28.12 -9.32
CA PRO A 389 -11.04 27.81 -8.13
C PRO A 389 -12.37 27.19 -8.55
N ALA A 390 -12.82 26.18 -7.81
CA ALA A 390 -14.14 25.57 -7.99
C ALA A 390 -14.92 25.52 -6.65
N PRO A 391 -15.25 26.68 -6.05
CA PRO A 391 -15.86 26.74 -4.72
C PRO A 391 -17.27 26.18 -4.71
N PHE A 392 -17.61 25.45 -3.65
CA PHE A 392 -18.93 24.84 -3.50
C PHE A 392 -20.05 25.86 -3.49
N GLU A 393 -19.89 26.94 -2.73
CA GLU A 393 -20.87 28.03 -2.65
C GLU A 393 -21.14 28.65 -4.02
N ALA A 394 -20.08 28.90 -4.80
CA ALA A 394 -20.21 29.49 -6.14
C ALA A 394 -20.97 28.58 -7.12
N LEU A 395 -20.75 27.26 -7.01
CA LEU A 395 -21.44 26.25 -7.81
C LEU A 395 -22.88 25.98 -7.33
N ALA A 396 -23.18 26.22 -6.05
CA ALA A 396 -24.50 26.08 -5.44
C ALA A 396 -25.45 27.25 -5.72
N ASP A 397 -24.95 28.49 -5.75
CA ASP A 397 -25.76 29.72 -5.73
C ASP A 397 -25.85 30.46 -7.08
N GLY A 398 -25.60 29.76 -8.19
CA GLY A 398 -25.95 30.23 -9.54
C GLY A 398 -24.85 30.99 -10.30
N VAL A 399 -23.61 31.00 -9.80
CA VAL A 399 -22.42 31.46 -10.54
C VAL A 399 -21.75 30.31 -11.32
N THR A 400 -22.41 29.14 -11.33
CA THR A 400 -21.97 27.88 -11.97
C THR A 400 -21.42 28.08 -13.38
N ASN A 401 -22.09 28.88 -14.20
CA ASN A 401 -21.70 29.10 -15.59
C ASN A 401 -20.37 29.82 -15.75
N ASN A 402 -20.04 30.73 -14.83
CA ASN A 402 -18.76 31.42 -14.87
C ASN A 402 -17.64 30.47 -14.46
N VAL A 403 -17.82 29.73 -13.36
CA VAL A 403 -16.82 28.78 -12.86
C VAL A 403 -16.50 27.70 -13.90
N LEU A 404 -17.53 27.00 -14.40
CA LEU A 404 -17.36 25.97 -15.45
C LEU A 404 -16.93 26.57 -16.80
N GLY A 405 -17.20 27.86 -17.03
CA GLY A 405 -16.70 28.64 -18.16
C GLY A 405 -15.17 28.75 -18.12
N VAL A 406 -14.63 29.27 -17.02
CA VAL A 406 -13.18 29.44 -16.82
C VAL A 406 -12.44 28.11 -16.92
N ILE A 407 -12.97 27.03 -16.32
CA ILE A 407 -12.34 25.70 -16.42
C ILE A 407 -12.23 25.25 -17.88
N ALA A 408 -13.29 25.43 -18.69
CA ALA A 408 -13.26 25.03 -20.10
C ALA A 408 -12.25 25.83 -20.93
N ASP A 409 -12.13 27.14 -20.65
CA ASP A 409 -11.21 28.04 -21.35
C ASP A 409 -9.74 27.69 -21.00
N GLU A 410 -9.46 27.38 -19.73
CA GLU A 410 -8.11 26.95 -19.32
C GLU A 410 -7.76 25.54 -19.81
N MET A 411 -8.73 24.62 -19.94
CA MET A 411 -8.50 23.33 -20.61
C MET A 411 -8.12 23.52 -22.09
N GLU A 412 -8.71 24.51 -22.77
CA GLU A 412 -8.35 24.84 -24.16
C GLU A 412 -6.93 25.38 -24.25
N ARG A 413 -6.58 26.32 -23.37
CA ARG A 413 -5.22 26.87 -23.28
C ARG A 413 -4.17 25.81 -22.94
N ALA A 414 -4.50 24.83 -22.10
CA ALA A 414 -3.62 23.71 -21.79
C ALA A 414 -3.40 22.79 -23.01
N ALA A 415 -4.45 22.52 -23.79
CA ALA A 415 -4.34 21.71 -25.00
C ALA A 415 -3.43 22.36 -26.05
N GLU A 416 -3.52 23.69 -26.21
CA GLU A 416 -2.62 24.47 -27.08
C GLU A 416 -1.16 24.36 -26.61
N GLN A 417 -0.89 24.56 -25.32
CA GLN A 417 0.46 24.47 -24.77
C GLN A 417 1.07 23.06 -24.88
N TYR A 418 0.24 22.02 -24.79
CA TYR A 418 0.71 20.66 -24.97
C TYR A 418 1.17 20.41 -26.41
N ASP A 419 0.40 20.89 -27.39
CA ASP A 419 0.75 20.76 -28.82
C ASP A 419 2.04 21.54 -29.15
N GLU A 420 2.25 22.72 -28.57
CA GLU A 420 3.47 23.52 -28.74
C GLU A 420 4.76 22.80 -28.31
N LEU A 421 4.69 21.88 -27.35
CA LEU A 421 5.85 21.14 -26.82
C LEU A 421 6.14 19.85 -27.56
N ARG A 422 5.31 19.48 -28.54
CA ARG A 422 5.43 18.21 -29.25
C ARG A 422 6.83 17.98 -29.81
N ASP A 423 7.38 18.96 -30.52
CA ASP A 423 8.69 18.85 -31.17
C ASP A 423 9.85 18.79 -30.16
N GLU A 424 9.68 19.42 -28.98
CA GLU A 424 10.67 19.38 -27.90
C GLU A 424 10.68 18.01 -27.24
N VAL A 425 9.52 17.50 -26.84
CA VAL A 425 9.36 16.23 -26.11
C VAL A 425 9.71 15.03 -26.99
N LEU A 426 9.38 15.09 -28.29
CA LEU A 426 9.65 14.02 -29.24
C LEU A 426 11.05 14.08 -29.87
N LYS A 427 11.90 15.01 -29.42
CA LYS A 427 13.27 15.11 -29.92
C LYS A 427 14.03 13.81 -29.66
N GLU A 428 14.56 13.22 -30.74
CA GLU A 428 15.31 11.94 -30.69
C GLU A 428 14.51 10.75 -30.14
N LYS A 429 13.17 10.77 -30.31
CA LYS A 429 12.26 9.68 -30.00
C LYS A 429 11.82 8.93 -31.26
N SER A 430 11.36 7.69 -31.10
CA SER A 430 10.78 6.90 -32.20
C SER A 430 9.41 7.40 -32.66
N GLU A 431 8.93 6.92 -33.81
CA GLU A 431 7.56 7.19 -34.30
C GLU A 431 6.50 6.68 -33.31
N ALA A 432 6.74 5.53 -32.67
CA ALA A 432 5.84 4.96 -31.66
C ALA A 432 5.68 5.89 -30.44
N ALA A 433 6.74 6.55 -29.99
CA ALA A 433 6.66 7.57 -28.94
C ALA A 433 5.78 8.76 -29.38
N GLY A 434 5.83 9.11 -30.66
CA GLY A 434 4.98 10.14 -31.26
C GLY A 434 3.50 9.75 -31.32
N GLU A 435 3.20 8.48 -31.59
CA GLU A 435 1.84 7.94 -31.50
C GLU A 435 1.33 7.95 -30.05
N ASP A 436 2.13 7.49 -29.09
CA ASP A 436 1.80 7.52 -27.65
C ASP A 436 1.49 8.97 -27.18
N PHE A 437 2.30 9.95 -27.61
CA PHE A 437 2.06 11.37 -27.32
C PHE A 437 0.76 11.87 -27.94
N ASN A 438 0.55 11.62 -29.24
CA ASN A 438 -0.65 12.07 -29.93
C ASN A 438 -1.92 11.47 -29.30
N ASN A 439 -1.89 10.18 -28.94
CA ASN A 439 -2.99 9.51 -28.23
C ASN A 439 -3.32 10.20 -26.90
N ALA A 440 -2.30 10.57 -26.11
CA ALA A 440 -2.52 11.29 -24.84
C ALA A 440 -3.18 12.66 -25.05
N ILE A 441 -2.79 13.39 -26.09
CA ILE A 441 -3.42 14.68 -26.45
C ILE A 441 -4.87 14.49 -26.92
N GLU A 442 -5.13 13.50 -27.77
CA GLU A 442 -6.48 13.16 -28.22
C GLU A 442 -7.40 12.78 -27.05
N GLU A 443 -6.88 12.07 -26.06
CA GLU A 443 -7.60 11.76 -24.82
C GLU A 443 -7.95 13.01 -24.02
N PHE A 444 -7.00 13.94 -23.83
CA PHE A 444 -7.29 15.21 -23.16
C PHE A 444 -8.33 16.06 -23.91
N ILE A 445 -8.27 16.07 -25.24
CA ILE A 445 -9.27 16.75 -26.08
C ILE A 445 -10.65 16.09 -25.91
N ALA A 446 -10.71 14.75 -25.87
CA ALA A 446 -11.95 14.03 -25.65
C ALA A 446 -12.55 14.32 -24.26
N GLU A 447 -11.73 14.40 -23.21
CA GLU A 447 -12.13 14.82 -21.86
C GLU A 447 -12.76 16.22 -21.89
N ARG A 448 -12.09 17.19 -22.54
CA ARG A 448 -12.60 18.56 -22.70
C ARG A 448 -13.95 18.59 -23.40
N GLU A 449 -14.12 17.82 -24.47
CA GLU A 449 -15.40 17.79 -25.21
C GLU A 449 -16.51 17.13 -24.38
N ARG A 450 -16.21 16.10 -23.56
CA ARG A 450 -17.16 15.54 -22.58
C ARG A 450 -17.55 16.59 -21.54
N PHE A 451 -16.58 17.31 -20.98
CA PHE A 451 -16.80 18.37 -20.00
C PHE A 451 -17.70 19.49 -20.55
N LYS A 452 -17.44 19.96 -21.78
CA LYS A 452 -18.28 20.97 -22.45
C LYS A 452 -19.74 20.52 -22.62
N ARG A 453 -19.96 19.25 -22.95
CA ARG A 453 -21.33 18.69 -23.05
C ARG A 453 -22.03 18.69 -21.70
N GLY A 454 -21.35 18.25 -20.64
CA GLY A 454 -21.87 18.30 -19.28
C GLY A 454 -22.23 19.72 -18.84
N ARG A 455 -21.33 20.69 -19.07
CA ARG A 455 -21.58 22.11 -18.81
C ARG A 455 -22.82 22.61 -19.53
N LYS A 456 -22.99 22.26 -20.81
CA LYS A 456 -24.15 22.65 -21.62
C LYS A 456 -25.45 22.08 -21.05
N LEU A 457 -25.46 20.82 -20.61
CA LEU A 457 -26.63 20.20 -19.99
C LEU A 457 -27.01 20.88 -18.66
N ILE A 458 -26.04 21.16 -17.79
CA ILE A 458 -26.27 21.90 -16.53
C ILE A 458 -26.90 23.28 -16.79
N GLN A 459 -26.62 23.88 -17.95
CA GLN A 459 -27.14 25.20 -18.35
C GLN A 459 -28.55 25.15 -18.92
N GLU A 460 -28.83 24.16 -19.77
CA GLU A 460 -30.04 24.11 -20.57
C GLU A 460 -31.17 23.32 -19.90
N ASP A 461 -30.84 22.37 -19.04
CA ASP A 461 -31.78 21.48 -18.36
C ASP A 461 -31.96 21.90 -16.89
N GLU A 462 -33.19 22.25 -16.52
CA GLU A 462 -33.51 22.76 -15.18
C GLU A 462 -33.30 21.71 -14.10
N ASP A 463 -33.64 20.45 -14.36
CA ASP A 463 -33.54 19.37 -13.38
C ASP A 463 -32.08 18.97 -13.18
N VAL A 464 -31.30 18.86 -14.26
CA VAL A 464 -29.85 18.64 -14.19
C VAL A 464 -29.18 19.79 -13.43
N GLY A 465 -29.50 21.03 -13.76
CA GLY A 465 -28.96 22.21 -13.07
C GLY A 465 -29.37 22.30 -11.60
N ARG A 466 -30.55 21.79 -11.24
CA ARG A 466 -31.03 21.74 -9.84
C ARG A 466 -30.32 20.63 -9.04
N ALA A 467 -30.22 19.41 -9.59
CA ALA A 467 -29.46 18.32 -8.98
C ALA A 467 -27.99 18.70 -8.78
N PHE A 468 -27.36 19.36 -9.75
CA PHE A 468 -25.99 19.83 -9.65
C PHE A 468 -25.79 20.89 -8.54
N ARG A 469 -26.75 21.81 -8.36
CA ARG A 469 -26.70 22.77 -7.25
C ARG A 469 -26.91 22.08 -5.89
N ALA A 470 -27.81 21.10 -5.81
CA ALA A 470 -28.04 20.33 -4.60
C ALA A 470 -26.79 19.54 -4.17
N LEU A 471 -26.10 18.91 -5.13
CA LEU A 471 -24.77 18.31 -4.92
C LEU A 471 -23.80 19.29 -4.25
N ASN A 472 -23.63 20.48 -4.83
CA ASN A 472 -22.65 21.43 -4.31
C ASN A 472 -23.04 21.98 -2.93
N ARG A 473 -24.35 22.14 -2.65
CA ARG A 473 -24.85 22.50 -1.32
C ARG A 473 -24.55 21.43 -0.27
N THR A 474 -24.66 20.15 -0.63
CA THR A 474 -24.31 19.02 0.24
C THR A 474 -22.84 19.11 0.67
N PHE A 475 -21.93 19.26 -0.28
CA PHE A 475 -20.50 19.33 0.02
C PHE A 475 -20.12 20.61 0.76
N SER A 476 -20.79 21.73 0.49
CA SER A 476 -20.60 22.98 1.24
C SER A 476 -20.97 22.89 2.72
N GLN A 477 -21.78 21.91 3.13
CA GLN A 477 -22.22 21.72 4.52
C GLN A 477 -21.39 20.69 5.29
N MET A 478 -20.43 20.02 4.63
CA MET A 478 -19.64 18.95 5.25
C MET A 478 -18.49 19.42 6.16
N GLY A 479 -18.28 20.74 6.30
CA GLY A 479 -17.32 21.32 7.26
C GLY A 479 -16.25 22.22 6.63
N ASP A 480 -15.42 22.83 7.48
CA ASP A 480 -14.46 23.88 7.10
C ASP A 480 -13.18 23.37 6.42
N GLU A 481 -12.88 22.06 6.49
CA GLU A 481 -11.65 21.50 5.91
C GLU A 481 -11.65 21.47 4.36
N PHE A 482 -12.84 21.50 3.73
CA PHE A 482 -12.98 21.42 2.28
C PHE A 482 -14.04 22.41 1.79
N THR A 483 -13.62 23.44 1.06
CA THR A 483 -14.49 24.54 0.60
C THR A 483 -14.66 24.61 -0.92
N GLU A 484 -13.87 23.83 -1.65
CA GLU A 484 -13.86 23.81 -3.13
C GLU A 484 -13.47 22.44 -3.67
N TRP A 485 -13.93 22.13 -4.88
CA TRP A 485 -13.49 20.93 -5.60
C TRP A 485 -12.06 21.08 -6.11
N ARG A 486 -11.28 19.99 -6.08
CA ARG A 486 -10.06 19.89 -6.89
C ARG A 486 -10.42 19.80 -8.37
N LEU A 487 -9.58 20.33 -9.25
CA LEU A 487 -9.88 20.41 -10.68
C LEU A 487 -10.30 19.08 -11.32
N PHE A 488 -9.58 18.00 -11.05
CA PHE A 488 -9.94 16.70 -11.62
C PHE A 488 -11.29 16.17 -11.11
N GLN A 489 -11.68 16.48 -9.85
CA GLN A 489 -12.94 16.02 -9.26
C GLN A 489 -14.13 16.67 -9.96
N ILE A 490 -14.12 18.01 -10.07
CA ILE A 490 -15.21 18.74 -10.72
C ILE A 490 -15.31 18.43 -12.20
N ILE A 491 -14.17 18.27 -12.89
CA ILE A 491 -14.16 17.88 -14.31
C ILE A 491 -14.74 16.48 -14.48
N PHE A 492 -14.34 15.51 -13.65
CA PHE A 492 -14.88 14.15 -13.66
C PHE A 492 -16.40 14.11 -13.45
N ILE A 493 -16.91 14.84 -12.46
CA ILE A 493 -18.35 14.90 -12.19
C ILE A 493 -19.07 15.48 -13.41
N VAL A 494 -18.65 16.65 -13.90
CA VAL A 494 -19.33 17.34 -15.00
C VAL A 494 -19.26 16.55 -16.30
N MET A 495 -18.13 15.93 -16.63
CA MET A 495 -17.98 15.14 -17.85
C MET A 495 -18.77 13.82 -17.84
N SER A 496 -19.18 13.34 -16.65
CA SER A 496 -19.97 12.11 -16.46
C SER A 496 -21.49 12.36 -16.46
N ILE A 497 -21.93 13.60 -16.22
CA ILE A 497 -23.36 13.97 -16.23
C ILE A 497 -24.10 13.59 -17.52
N PRO A 498 -23.54 13.82 -18.74
CA PRO A 498 -24.20 13.41 -19.97
C PRO A 498 -24.53 11.91 -20.01
N ASP A 499 -23.66 11.06 -19.45
CA ASP A 499 -23.85 9.61 -19.43
C ASP A 499 -25.04 9.24 -18.52
N ILE A 500 -25.15 9.87 -17.34
CA ILE A 500 -26.26 9.66 -16.40
C ILE A 500 -27.60 10.14 -16.97
N VAL A 501 -27.59 11.28 -17.67
CA VAL A 501 -28.80 11.83 -18.28
C VAL A 501 -29.28 10.96 -19.45
N ALA A 502 -28.36 10.51 -20.31
CA ALA A 502 -28.68 9.62 -21.43
C ALA A 502 -29.17 8.24 -20.97
N GLN A 503 -28.63 7.71 -19.87
CA GLN A 503 -29.12 6.48 -19.25
C GLN A 503 -30.59 6.59 -18.82
N ALA A 504 -30.97 7.72 -18.20
CA ALA A 504 -32.32 7.93 -17.71
C ALA A 504 -33.34 8.28 -18.81
N ASP A 505 -32.86 8.77 -19.96
CA ASP A 505 -33.68 9.13 -21.11
C ASP A 505 -32.94 8.74 -22.42
N PRO A 506 -32.99 7.45 -22.81
CA PRO A 506 -32.25 6.93 -23.96
C PRO A 506 -32.68 7.53 -25.31
N ASP A 507 -33.90 8.09 -25.39
CA ASP A 507 -34.42 8.74 -26.59
C ASP A 507 -33.84 10.15 -26.81
N ARG A 508 -33.15 10.70 -25.80
CA ARG A 508 -32.54 12.02 -25.86
C ARG A 508 -31.28 11.97 -26.73
N ASP A 509 -31.18 12.86 -27.71
CA ASP A 509 -30.02 12.98 -28.60
C ASP A 509 -28.79 13.57 -27.85
N ILE A 510 -28.18 12.74 -27.01
CA ILE A 510 -27.00 13.04 -26.22
C ILE A 510 -25.94 11.98 -26.56
N LYS A 511 -24.76 12.44 -26.98
CA LYS A 511 -23.60 11.56 -27.13
C LYS A 511 -23.06 11.13 -25.76
N ASP A 512 -23.47 9.95 -25.31
CA ASP A 512 -23.04 9.29 -24.09
C ASP A 512 -21.80 8.41 -24.30
N HIS A 513 -21.22 7.95 -23.19
CA HIS A 513 -20.13 6.98 -23.11
C HIS A 513 -20.47 5.87 -22.10
N LEU A 514 -21.72 5.38 -22.11
CA LEU A 514 -22.16 4.34 -21.18
C LEU A 514 -21.41 3.03 -21.41
N ASP A 515 -21.07 2.70 -22.66
CA ASP A 515 -20.25 1.53 -23.05
C ASP A 515 -18.75 1.64 -22.67
N ILE A 516 -18.38 2.70 -21.92
CA ILE A 516 -17.01 2.93 -21.43
C ILE A 516 -16.98 2.86 -19.90
N GLY A 517 -16.06 2.07 -19.37
CA GLY A 517 -15.64 2.10 -17.97
C GLY A 517 -14.63 3.24 -17.74
N ASP A 518 -15.01 4.25 -16.96
CA ASP A 518 -14.11 5.34 -16.60
C ASP A 518 -13.23 4.94 -15.39
N VAL A 519 -11.90 5.01 -15.54
CA VAL A 519 -10.92 4.64 -14.51
C VAL A 519 -10.28 5.90 -13.94
N ILE A 520 -10.63 6.26 -12.71
CA ILE A 520 -10.03 7.36 -11.95
C ILE A 520 -8.65 6.92 -11.44
N TYR A 521 -7.60 7.43 -12.07
CA TYR A 521 -6.20 7.22 -11.70
C TYR A 521 -5.61 8.48 -11.07
N PHE A 522 -5.46 8.47 -9.76
CA PHE A 522 -4.82 9.56 -9.03
C PHE A 522 -4.16 9.01 -7.75
N PRO A 523 -3.10 9.64 -7.19
CA PRO A 523 -2.44 9.11 -6.01
C PRO A 523 -3.36 8.92 -4.78
N THR A 524 -2.96 8.07 -3.84
CA THR A 524 -3.70 7.84 -2.58
C THR A 524 -3.77 9.13 -1.75
N GLY A 525 -4.93 9.39 -1.12
CA GLY A 525 -5.22 10.68 -0.46
C GLY A 525 -5.45 11.86 -1.44
N GLY A 526 -5.36 11.61 -2.74
CA GLY A 526 -5.51 12.62 -3.78
C GLY A 526 -6.95 13.02 -4.10
N GLY A 527 -7.96 12.45 -3.42
CA GLY A 527 -9.35 12.89 -3.50
C GLY A 527 -10.24 12.11 -4.47
N LYS A 528 -9.86 10.86 -4.80
CA LYS A 528 -10.60 9.98 -5.73
C LYS A 528 -12.01 9.68 -5.23
N THR A 529 -12.15 9.49 -3.92
CA THR A 529 -13.41 9.17 -3.27
C THR A 529 -14.43 10.28 -3.44
N GLU A 530 -14.04 11.52 -3.19
CA GLU A 530 -14.91 12.69 -3.31
C GLU A 530 -15.40 12.88 -4.76
N ALA A 531 -14.60 12.49 -5.77
CA ALA A 531 -15.00 12.56 -7.17
C ALA A 531 -16.18 11.64 -7.50
N TYR A 532 -16.11 10.36 -7.14
CA TYR A 532 -17.23 9.45 -7.40
C TYR A 532 -18.40 9.67 -6.43
N LEU A 533 -18.15 10.09 -5.17
CA LEU A 533 -19.22 10.45 -4.23
C LEU A 533 -20.02 11.65 -4.73
N GLY A 534 -19.36 12.66 -5.32
CA GLY A 534 -20.03 13.77 -5.97
C GLY A 534 -20.93 13.31 -7.12
N LEU A 535 -20.47 12.36 -7.93
CA LEU A 535 -21.30 11.78 -9.00
C LEU A 535 -22.51 11.00 -8.45
N VAL A 536 -22.33 10.23 -7.36
CA VAL A 536 -23.43 9.49 -6.70
C VAL A 536 -24.47 10.46 -6.14
N VAL A 537 -24.05 11.51 -5.44
CA VAL A 537 -24.97 12.50 -4.85
C VAL A 537 -25.73 13.24 -5.94
N PHE A 538 -25.06 13.66 -7.02
CA PHE A 538 -25.75 14.23 -8.19
C PHE A 538 -26.83 13.28 -8.72
N THR A 539 -26.46 12.01 -8.90
CA THR A 539 -27.36 10.98 -9.46
C THR A 539 -28.54 10.72 -8.52
N ALA A 540 -28.33 10.70 -7.20
CA ALA A 540 -29.39 10.49 -6.22
C ALA A 540 -30.41 11.65 -6.21
N PHE A 541 -29.96 12.90 -6.33
CA PHE A 541 -30.87 14.04 -6.50
C PHE A 541 -31.60 13.99 -7.85
N TYR A 542 -30.89 13.65 -8.92
CA TYR A 542 -31.49 13.54 -10.26
C TYR A 542 -32.54 12.42 -10.32
N ASP A 543 -32.29 11.27 -9.67
CA ASP A 543 -33.24 10.18 -9.49
C ASP A 543 -34.55 10.67 -8.86
N ARG A 544 -34.49 11.50 -7.81
CA ARG A 544 -35.68 12.07 -7.18
C ARG A 544 -36.44 13.01 -8.12
N LEU A 545 -35.74 13.83 -8.92
CA LEU A 545 -36.38 14.76 -9.87
C LEU A 545 -37.06 14.03 -11.03
N ARG A 546 -36.47 12.95 -11.54
CA ARG A 546 -37.04 12.16 -12.64
C ARG A 546 -38.13 11.17 -12.20
N GLY A 547 -38.47 11.12 -10.92
CA GLY A 547 -39.56 10.29 -10.37
C GLY A 547 -39.14 8.95 -9.74
N LYS A 548 -37.84 8.65 -9.64
CA LYS A 548 -37.33 7.51 -8.86
C LYS A 548 -37.29 7.91 -7.38
N HIS A 549 -38.42 7.70 -6.70
CA HIS A 549 -38.64 8.10 -5.30
C HIS A 549 -37.97 7.20 -4.26
N PHE A 550 -37.53 5.99 -4.63
CA PHE A 550 -36.87 5.02 -3.76
C PHE A 550 -35.98 4.07 -4.58
N GLY A 551 -35.27 3.18 -3.89
CA GLY A 551 -34.41 2.15 -4.50
C GLY A 551 -32.95 2.56 -4.63
N THR A 552 -32.13 1.63 -5.13
CA THR A 552 -30.69 1.80 -5.20
C THR A 552 -30.26 2.65 -6.39
N THR A 553 -29.47 3.68 -6.13
CA THR A 553 -28.86 4.57 -7.12
C THR A 553 -27.45 4.10 -7.48
N ALA A 554 -26.65 3.74 -6.47
CA ALA A 554 -25.25 3.38 -6.67
C ALA A 554 -24.86 2.12 -5.87
N TRP A 555 -23.92 1.36 -6.43
CA TRP A 555 -23.36 0.18 -5.80
C TRP A 555 -21.83 0.23 -5.88
N THR A 556 -21.17 0.38 -4.74
CA THR A 556 -19.70 0.29 -4.66
C THR A 556 -19.26 -1.09 -4.17
N LYS A 557 -18.19 -1.60 -4.77
CA LYS A 557 -17.65 -2.93 -4.51
C LYS A 557 -16.21 -2.83 -4.03
N PHE A 558 -15.94 -3.51 -2.92
CA PHE A 558 -14.62 -3.59 -2.32
C PHE A 558 -14.07 -5.03 -2.40
N PRO A 559 -12.82 -5.21 -2.81
CA PRO A 559 -12.18 -6.53 -2.85
C PRO A 559 -11.92 -7.12 -1.45
N LEU A 560 -11.63 -6.25 -0.47
CA LEU A 560 -11.24 -6.62 0.90
C LEU A 560 -12.21 -6.08 1.94
N ARG A 561 -12.37 -6.84 3.03
CA ARG A 561 -13.38 -6.62 4.09
C ARG A 561 -13.11 -5.44 5.03
N LEU A 562 -11.85 -4.97 5.13
CA LEU A 562 -11.43 -3.93 6.08
C LEU A 562 -11.71 -2.51 5.55
N LEU A 563 -11.68 -2.35 4.23
CA LEU A 563 -11.78 -1.05 3.55
C LEU A 563 -13.12 -0.35 3.77
N SER A 564 -14.12 -1.09 4.24
CA SER A 564 -15.51 -0.69 4.17
C SER A 564 -15.96 0.18 5.36
N LEU A 565 -15.27 0.23 6.51
CA LEU A 565 -15.72 1.02 7.67
C LEU A 565 -15.48 2.53 7.52
N GLN A 566 -14.23 2.97 7.34
CA GLN A 566 -13.92 4.40 7.12
C GLN A 566 -14.64 4.93 5.86
N GLN A 567 -14.76 4.11 4.82
CA GLN A 567 -15.51 4.47 3.62
C GLN A 567 -17.02 4.54 3.87
N LEU A 568 -17.58 3.63 4.68
CA LEU A 568 -18.98 3.70 5.09
C LEU A 568 -19.26 4.98 5.88
N GLN A 569 -18.41 5.35 6.85
CA GLN A 569 -18.54 6.60 7.60
C GLN A 569 -18.57 7.82 6.66
N ARG A 570 -17.63 7.89 5.70
CA ARG A 570 -17.59 8.97 4.70
C ARG A 570 -18.87 9.02 3.85
N ILE A 571 -19.36 7.86 3.40
CA ILE A 571 -20.60 7.76 2.61
C ILE A 571 -21.81 8.19 3.44
N ALA A 572 -21.90 7.72 4.69
CA ALA A 572 -22.97 8.07 5.61
C ALA A 572 -23.00 9.58 5.87
N ASN A 573 -21.83 10.20 6.11
CA ASN A 573 -21.68 11.65 6.27
C ASN A 573 -22.25 12.39 5.06
N VAL A 574 -21.81 12.06 3.85
CA VAL A 574 -22.26 12.72 2.61
C VAL A 574 -23.77 12.54 2.39
N LEU A 575 -24.32 11.33 2.55
CA LEU A 575 -25.73 11.07 2.29
C LEU A 575 -26.66 11.68 3.34
N CYS A 576 -26.26 11.73 4.61
CA CYS A 576 -27.06 12.41 5.67
C CYS A 576 -27.10 13.93 5.45
N GLN A 577 -26.00 14.52 4.98
CA GLN A 577 -26.00 15.93 4.56
C GLN A 577 -26.86 16.14 3.30
N ALA A 578 -26.80 15.22 2.32
CA ALA A 578 -27.70 15.25 1.16
C ALA A 578 -29.17 15.14 1.56
N GLU A 579 -29.50 14.29 2.54
CA GLU A 579 -30.86 14.13 3.07
C GLU A 579 -31.35 15.43 3.72
N THR A 580 -30.48 16.14 4.43
CA THR A 580 -30.80 17.45 5.01
C THR A 580 -31.16 18.47 3.92
N ILE A 581 -30.45 18.45 2.79
CA ILE A 581 -30.76 19.29 1.62
C ILE A 581 -32.07 18.86 0.97
N ARG A 582 -32.26 17.55 0.76
CA ARG A 582 -33.47 16.97 0.16
C ARG A 582 -34.74 17.39 0.91
N ARG A 583 -34.72 17.30 2.25
CA ARG A 583 -35.86 17.69 3.11
C ARG A 583 -36.20 19.19 3.05
N LYS A 584 -35.24 20.06 2.71
CA LYS A 584 -35.43 21.52 2.66
C LYS A 584 -36.03 22.00 1.33
N ASP A 585 -35.97 21.19 0.27
CA ASP A 585 -36.44 21.56 -1.06
C ASP A 585 -37.55 20.59 -1.50
N ASP A 586 -38.79 21.10 -1.52
CA ASP A 586 -40.02 20.33 -1.80
C ASP A 586 -40.03 19.64 -3.18
N ASN A 587 -39.12 20.01 -4.09
CA ASN A 587 -39.01 19.37 -5.39
C ASN A 587 -38.36 17.98 -5.32
N PHE A 588 -37.60 17.67 -4.27
CA PHE A 588 -37.00 16.35 -4.08
C PHE A 588 -37.91 15.45 -3.22
N SER A 589 -38.98 14.94 -3.83
CA SER A 589 -39.90 14.00 -3.18
C SER A 589 -39.38 12.56 -3.22
N GLY A 590 -39.73 11.76 -2.21
CA GLY A 590 -39.33 10.35 -2.09
C GLY A 590 -38.82 9.98 -0.70
N GLU A 591 -38.31 8.75 -0.58
CA GLU A 591 -37.71 8.22 0.64
C GLU A 591 -36.33 8.85 0.92
N GLU A 592 -35.91 8.73 2.18
CA GLU A 592 -34.65 9.25 2.68
C GLU A 592 -33.43 8.65 1.97
N PHE A 593 -32.37 9.46 1.80
CA PHE A 593 -31.11 8.93 1.32
C PHE A 593 -30.43 8.09 2.40
N SER A 594 -30.08 6.86 2.05
CA SER A 594 -29.64 5.83 2.99
C SER A 594 -28.49 4.98 2.44
N VAL A 595 -27.72 4.38 3.35
CA VAL A 595 -26.58 3.53 3.01
C VAL A 595 -26.76 2.10 3.52
N GLY A 596 -26.46 1.13 2.66
CA GLY A 596 -26.46 -0.30 2.99
C GLY A 596 -25.04 -0.85 3.12
N TYR A 597 -24.71 -1.44 4.24
CA TYR A 597 -23.46 -2.15 4.49
C TYR A 597 -23.61 -3.64 4.19
N PHE A 598 -23.33 -4.02 2.95
CA PHE A 598 -23.59 -5.35 2.40
C PHE A 598 -22.31 -6.19 2.34
N VAL A 599 -21.80 -6.56 3.51
CA VAL A 599 -20.55 -7.29 3.69
C VAL A 599 -20.81 -8.69 4.27
N GLY A 600 -19.89 -9.64 4.10
CA GLY A 600 -20.09 -11.03 4.55
C GLY A 600 -20.25 -11.20 6.08
N LYS A 601 -20.81 -12.36 6.49
CA LYS A 601 -21.21 -12.73 7.86
C LYS A 601 -20.19 -12.56 9.00
N ASN A 602 -18.91 -12.39 8.67
CA ASN A 602 -17.85 -12.25 9.67
C ASN A 602 -17.81 -10.84 10.28
N ASN A 603 -18.45 -9.86 9.62
CA ASN A 603 -18.49 -8.47 10.07
C ASN A 603 -19.84 -8.15 10.72
N THR A 604 -20.91 -8.30 9.96
CA THR A 604 -22.29 -8.10 10.41
C THR A 604 -23.12 -9.35 10.15
N PRO A 605 -24.18 -9.60 10.94
CA PRO A 605 -25.00 -10.78 10.73
C PRO A 605 -25.75 -10.67 9.38
N ASN A 606 -25.77 -11.75 8.59
CA ASN A 606 -26.53 -11.75 7.34
C ASN A 606 -28.05 -11.71 7.62
N LYS A 607 -28.50 -12.20 8.77
CA LYS A 607 -29.91 -12.30 9.15
C LYS A 607 -30.18 -11.67 10.50
N VAL A 608 -31.38 -11.12 10.66
CA VAL A 608 -31.80 -10.54 11.95
C VAL A 608 -32.17 -11.64 12.94
N ILE A 609 -32.61 -12.81 12.48
CA ILE A 609 -32.87 -13.99 13.31
C ILE A 609 -32.11 -15.19 12.72
N GLU A 610 -31.31 -15.85 13.55
CA GLU A 610 -30.50 -17.01 13.15
C GLU A 610 -31.07 -18.34 13.66
N GLY A 611 -31.47 -19.22 12.76
CA GLY A 611 -32.03 -20.56 13.08
C GLY A 611 -33.52 -20.68 12.72
N ASP A 612 -34.18 -21.74 13.21
CA ASP A 612 -35.65 -21.89 13.14
C ASP A 612 -36.34 -20.95 14.16
N SER A 613 -37.65 -21.09 14.41
CA SER A 613 -38.46 -20.21 15.29
C SER A 613 -37.96 -20.02 16.74
N ASN A 614 -36.97 -20.81 17.20
CA ASN A 614 -36.26 -20.66 18.49
C ASN A 614 -34.83 -20.11 18.34
N GLY A 615 -34.52 -19.53 17.17
CA GLY A 615 -33.22 -19.02 16.79
C GLY A 615 -32.78 -17.80 17.60
N ALA A 616 -31.50 -17.46 17.47
CA ALA A 616 -30.94 -16.31 18.18
C ALA A 616 -31.40 -15.00 17.50
N ASN A 617 -32.19 -14.19 18.20
CA ASN A 617 -32.67 -12.90 17.71
C ASN A 617 -31.56 -11.84 17.86
N ASN A 618 -30.95 -11.45 16.73
CA ASN A 618 -29.86 -10.48 16.70
C ASN A 618 -30.34 -9.05 17.00
N ALA A 619 -31.59 -8.67 16.68
CA ALA A 619 -32.14 -7.39 17.13
C ALA A 619 -32.22 -7.34 18.67
N ARG A 620 -32.67 -8.41 19.32
CA ARG A 620 -32.65 -8.50 20.79
C ARG A 620 -31.24 -8.44 21.35
N LYS A 621 -30.27 -9.14 20.74
CA LYS A 621 -28.85 -9.05 21.15
C LYS A 621 -28.30 -7.63 21.00
N ALA A 622 -28.66 -6.92 19.94
CA ALA A 622 -28.23 -5.54 19.71
C ALA A 622 -28.76 -4.60 20.81
N ARG A 623 -29.92 -4.89 21.40
CA ARG A 623 -30.46 -4.12 22.53
C ARG A 623 -29.86 -4.52 23.88
N ASP A 624 -29.68 -5.83 24.12
CA ASP A 624 -29.46 -6.36 25.46
C ASP A 624 -27.98 -6.78 25.73
N ASN A 625 -27.11 -6.86 24.71
CA ASN A 625 -25.72 -7.31 24.83
C ASN A 625 -24.72 -6.24 24.37
N LYS A 626 -23.98 -5.68 25.34
CA LYS A 626 -22.98 -4.64 25.11
C LYS A 626 -21.83 -5.06 24.18
N GLU A 627 -21.34 -6.29 24.29
CA GLU A 627 -20.29 -6.81 23.40
C GLU A 627 -20.77 -6.81 21.94
N LYS A 628 -22.04 -7.15 21.70
CA LYS A 628 -22.63 -7.15 20.36
C LYS A 628 -22.90 -5.74 19.84
N GLN A 629 -23.24 -4.80 20.72
CA GLN A 629 -23.33 -3.39 20.36
C GLN A 629 -21.99 -2.87 19.85
N GLU A 630 -20.91 -3.18 20.56
CA GLU A 630 -19.55 -2.81 20.17
C GLU A 630 -19.10 -3.51 18.87
N ASP A 631 -19.44 -4.79 18.68
CA ASP A 631 -19.12 -5.53 17.44
C ASP A 631 -19.84 -4.97 16.21
N TRP A 632 -21.10 -4.52 16.36
CA TRP A 632 -21.96 -4.09 15.25
C TRP A 632 -22.00 -2.55 15.06
N LEU A 633 -21.27 -1.80 15.87
CA LEU A 633 -21.05 -0.37 15.67
C LEU A 633 -20.10 -0.14 14.49
N ILE A 634 -20.68 0.06 13.30
CA ILE A 634 -19.95 0.29 12.04
C ILE A 634 -19.88 1.76 11.62
N VAL A 635 -20.67 2.62 12.25
CA VAL A 635 -20.66 4.09 12.13
C VAL A 635 -20.55 4.60 13.57
N SER A 636 -19.39 5.15 13.94
CA SER A 636 -19.08 5.62 15.30
C SER A 636 -19.42 7.08 15.49
N GLU A 637 -19.10 7.92 14.50
CA GLU A 637 -19.40 9.35 14.53
C GLU A 637 -20.77 9.63 13.92
N CYS A 638 -21.55 10.51 14.55
CA CYS A 638 -22.86 10.88 14.03
C CYS A 638 -22.73 11.71 12.74
N PRO A 639 -23.30 11.27 11.60
CA PRO A 639 -23.25 12.01 10.32
C PRO A 639 -23.87 13.41 10.33
N TYR A 640 -24.71 13.71 11.34
CA TYR A 640 -25.45 14.98 11.45
C TYR A 640 -24.76 15.99 12.37
N CYS A 641 -24.23 15.56 13.52
CA CYS A 641 -23.59 16.46 14.49
C CYS A 641 -22.06 16.31 14.60
N GLY A 642 -21.47 15.26 14.03
CA GLY A 642 -20.02 15.01 14.04
C GLY A 642 -19.45 14.45 15.36
N GLU A 643 -20.29 14.22 16.37
CA GLU A 643 -19.85 13.72 17.68
C GLU A 643 -19.83 12.18 17.74
N ASP A 644 -18.92 11.62 18.55
CA ASP A 644 -18.84 10.18 18.88
C ASP A 644 -19.95 9.80 19.89
N SER A 645 -21.18 9.87 19.42
CA SER A 645 -22.39 9.68 20.22
C SER A 645 -23.35 8.65 19.60
N VAL A 646 -22.85 7.78 18.71
CA VAL A 646 -23.66 6.76 18.05
C VAL A 646 -23.64 5.48 18.88
N GLU A 647 -24.84 4.98 19.18
CA GLU A 647 -25.03 3.69 19.84
C GLU A 647 -25.79 2.73 18.92
N VAL A 648 -25.60 1.43 19.16
CA VAL A 648 -26.36 0.37 18.49
C VAL A 648 -27.45 -0.12 19.42
N THR A 649 -28.68 -0.22 18.91
CA THR A 649 -29.82 -0.84 19.56
C THR A 649 -30.54 -1.78 18.58
N GLY A 650 -31.65 -2.40 18.99
CA GLY A 650 -32.44 -3.26 18.12
C GLY A 650 -33.93 -3.02 18.22
N ASP A 651 -34.59 -3.07 17.07
CA ASP A 651 -36.05 -2.99 16.91
C ASP A 651 -36.59 -4.37 16.50
N GLU A 652 -37.28 -5.04 17.41
CA GLU A 652 -37.88 -6.36 17.17
C GLU A 652 -39.10 -6.28 16.24
N GLN A 653 -39.81 -5.14 16.15
CA GLN A 653 -41.00 -4.99 15.31
C GLN A 653 -40.64 -4.72 13.86
N ARG A 654 -39.69 -3.82 13.60
CA ARG A 654 -39.20 -3.55 12.24
C ARG A 654 -38.16 -4.56 11.78
N LEU A 655 -37.71 -5.43 12.71
CA LEU A 655 -36.64 -6.40 12.54
C LEU A 655 -35.36 -5.68 12.07
N ARG A 656 -34.85 -4.76 12.88
CA ARG A 656 -33.68 -3.95 12.55
C ARG A 656 -32.62 -3.98 13.65
N ILE A 657 -31.37 -3.84 13.22
CA ILE A 657 -30.28 -3.41 14.10
C ILE A 657 -30.05 -1.93 13.78
N VAL A 658 -30.25 -1.08 14.78
CA VAL A 658 -30.41 0.36 14.59
C VAL A 658 -29.21 1.11 15.14
N HIS A 659 -28.56 1.88 14.28
CA HIS A 659 -27.61 2.92 14.68
C HIS A 659 -28.40 4.19 15.02
N GLN A 660 -28.18 4.74 16.21
CA GLN A 660 -28.88 5.95 16.66
C GLN A 660 -27.93 6.92 17.34
N CYS A 661 -28.15 8.22 17.15
CA CYS A 661 -27.45 9.28 17.87
C CYS A 661 -28.18 9.61 19.17
N THR A 662 -27.45 9.63 20.28
CA THR A 662 -27.99 9.95 21.62
C THR A 662 -27.61 11.35 22.11
N ASN A 663 -26.81 12.11 21.35
CA ASN A 663 -26.42 13.46 21.72
C ASN A 663 -27.62 14.42 21.70
N SER A 664 -27.95 15.01 22.85
CA SER A 664 -29.06 15.97 22.99
C SER A 664 -28.88 17.26 22.17
N GLU A 665 -27.65 17.60 21.78
CA GLU A 665 -27.35 18.77 20.94
C GLU A 665 -27.37 18.44 19.44
N CYS A 666 -27.63 17.18 19.07
CA CYS A 666 -27.74 16.79 17.67
C CYS A 666 -29.02 17.38 17.04
N PRO A 667 -28.93 18.02 15.85
CA PRO A 667 -30.10 18.58 15.17
C PRO A 667 -31.22 17.56 14.89
N GLU A 668 -30.86 16.30 14.62
CA GLU A 668 -31.84 15.24 14.38
C GLU A 668 -32.51 14.74 15.67
N VAL A 669 -31.81 14.76 16.81
CA VAL A 669 -32.39 14.45 18.12
C VAL A 669 -33.35 15.57 18.54
N GLU A 670 -32.97 16.84 18.33
CA GLU A 670 -33.84 17.99 18.58
C GLU A 670 -35.11 17.91 17.70
N ARG A 671 -34.96 17.57 16.41
CA ARG A 671 -36.08 17.36 15.48
C ARG A 671 -37.04 16.26 15.96
N GLN A 672 -36.54 15.23 16.64
CA GLN A 672 -37.31 14.13 17.19
C GLN A 672 -37.79 14.39 18.63
N GLY A 673 -37.73 15.64 19.11
CA GLY A 673 -38.26 16.01 20.42
C GLY A 673 -37.40 15.55 21.60
N GLY A 674 -36.10 15.31 21.37
CA GLY A 674 -35.14 14.85 22.37
C GLY A 674 -35.00 13.32 22.48
N GLU A 675 -35.68 12.56 21.62
CA GLU A 675 -35.49 11.11 21.50
C GLU A 675 -34.27 10.78 20.63
N ALA A 676 -33.64 9.63 20.89
CA ALA A 676 -32.46 9.19 20.14
C ALA A 676 -32.79 9.09 18.64
N ALA A 677 -31.96 9.70 17.81
CA ALA A 677 -32.23 9.83 16.38
C ALA A 677 -31.66 8.66 15.59
N GLU A 678 -32.54 7.85 14.99
CA GLU A 678 -32.17 6.78 14.07
C GLU A 678 -31.41 7.29 12.84
N LEU A 679 -30.28 6.66 12.53
CA LEU A 679 -29.47 6.95 11.35
C LEU A 679 -29.89 6.07 10.17
N PRO A 680 -29.86 6.59 8.92
CA PRO A 680 -30.31 5.86 7.72
C PRO A 680 -29.24 4.87 7.22
N VAL A 681 -28.86 3.92 8.09
CA VAL A 681 -27.82 2.90 7.88
C VAL A 681 -28.44 1.51 8.06
N TYR A 682 -28.19 0.61 7.10
CA TYR A 682 -28.65 -0.78 7.14
C TYR A 682 -27.47 -1.75 7.13
N ILE A 683 -27.41 -2.69 8.07
CA ILE A 683 -26.16 -3.44 8.31
C ILE A 683 -26.25 -4.94 8.05
N THR A 684 -27.47 -5.47 7.99
CA THR A 684 -27.71 -6.88 7.66
C THR A 684 -28.16 -7.04 6.21
N ASP A 685 -27.84 -8.17 5.58
CA ASP A 685 -28.30 -8.48 4.21
C ASP A 685 -29.83 -8.35 4.09
N GLU A 686 -30.56 -8.86 5.09
CA GLU A 686 -32.03 -8.80 5.13
C GLU A 686 -32.58 -7.37 5.21
N GLU A 687 -31.90 -6.45 5.89
CA GLU A 687 -32.27 -5.03 5.85
C GLU A 687 -31.93 -4.40 4.49
N VAL A 688 -30.76 -4.70 3.93
CA VAL A 688 -30.34 -4.16 2.62
C VAL A 688 -31.34 -4.57 1.52
N TYR A 689 -31.76 -5.84 1.47
CA TYR A 689 -32.78 -6.27 0.53
C TYR A 689 -34.14 -5.60 0.77
N ARG A 690 -34.56 -5.44 2.03
CA ARG A 690 -35.89 -4.91 2.36
C ARG A 690 -36.00 -3.41 2.16
N TYR A 691 -34.96 -2.65 2.49
CA TYR A 691 -35.03 -1.20 2.44
C TYR A 691 -34.40 -0.61 1.16
N ALA A 692 -33.78 -1.44 0.31
CA ALA A 692 -33.23 -1.05 -0.99
C ALA A 692 -32.49 0.31 -0.95
N PRO A 693 -31.40 0.40 -0.15
CA PRO A 693 -30.78 1.68 0.18
C PRO A 693 -30.28 2.42 -1.07
N THR A 694 -30.21 3.75 -0.96
CA THR A 694 -29.78 4.62 -2.05
C THR A 694 -28.35 4.28 -2.51
N PHE A 695 -27.46 3.96 -1.58
CA PHE A 695 -26.09 3.56 -1.88
C PHE A 695 -25.71 2.27 -1.13
N ILE A 696 -25.25 1.25 -1.86
CA ILE A 696 -24.76 0.00 -1.29
C ILE A 696 -23.22 0.00 -1.25
N VAL A 697 -22.67 -0.27 -0.06
CA VAL A 697 -21.27 -0.56 0.21
C VAL A 697 -21.13 -2.07 0.34
N SER A 698 -20.55 -2.74 -0.66
CA SER A 698 -20.52 -4.19 -0.72
C SER A 698 -19.11 -4.77 -0.83
N THR A 699 -18.91 -5.98 -0.28
CA THR A 699 -17.77 -6.82 -0.67
C THR A 699 -18.10 -7.56 -1.95
N ILE A 700 -17.14 -7.70 -2.85
CA ILE A 700 -17.33 -8.35 -4.16
C ILE A 700 -17.79 -9.82 -4.07
N ASP A 701 -17.54 -10.51 -2.95
CA ASP A 701 -18.09 -11.86 -2.72
C ASP A 701 -19.62 -11.93 -2.84
N LYS A 702 -20.31 -10.81 -2.59
CA LYS A 702 -21.77 -10.73 -2.70
C LYS A 702 -22.26 -10.87 -4.13
N MET A 703 -21.42 -10.63 -5.15
CA MET A 703 -21.79 -10.85 -6.54
C MET A 703 -22.15 -12.32 -6.80
N ALA A 704 -21.42 -13.27 -6.20
CA ALA A 704 -21.76 -14.70 -6.29
C ALA A 704 -23.10 -15.04 -5.63
N ILE A 705 -23.43 -14.36 -4.53
CA ILE A 705 -24.70 -14.57 -3.81
C ILE A 705 -25.91 -14.11 -4.64
N MET A 706 -25.73 -13.15 -5.54
CA MET A 706 -26.80 -12.72 -6.47
C MET A 706 -27.35 -13.88 -7.30
N GLY A 707 -26.52 -14.88 -7.64
CA GLY A 707 -26.99 -16.06 -8.38
C GLY A 707 -27.91 -16.99 -7.57
N MET A 708 -28.07 -16.78 -6.25
CA MET A 708 -28.79 -17.69 -5.36
C MET A 708 -29.82 -17.03 -4.45
N GLN A 709 -29.85 -15.69 -4.39
CA GLN A 709 -30.73 -14.97 -3.47
C GLN A 709 -31.83 -14.21 -4.21
N ARG A 710 -33.03 -14.79 -4.25
CA ARG A 710 -34.21 -14.16 -4.90
C ARG A 710 -34.56 -12.78 -4.35
N ARG A 711 -34.26 -12.53 -3.07
CA ARG A 711 -34.58 -11.25 -2.41
C ARG A 711 -33.74 -10.08 -2.93
N ALA A 712 -32.65 -10.38 -3.63
CA ALA A 712 -31.78 -9.35 -4.17
C ALA A 712 -32.39 -8.60 -5.38
N ARG A 713 -33.50 -9.10 -5.95
CA ARG A 713 -34.33 -8.42 -6.96
C ARG A 713 -34.67 -6.97 -6.59
N THR A 714 -34.97 -6.71 -5.32
CA THR A 714 -35.32 -5.37 -4.82
C THR A 714 -34.22 -4.34 -5.01
N LEU A 715 -32.95 -4.76 -4.97
CA LEU A 715 -31.78 -3.90 -5.19
C LEU A 715 -31.69 -3.42 -6.65
N PHE A 716 -32.33 -4.14 -7.57
CA PHE A 716 -32.42 -3.82 -9.00
C PHE A 716 -33.76 -3.17 -9.36
N GLY A 717 -34.48 -2.65 -8.36
CA GLY A 717 -35.75 -1.96 -8.54
C GLY A 717 -36.94 -2.87 -8.87
N ARG A 718 -36.73 -4.19 -8.86
CA ARG A 718 -37.78 -5.20 -9.09
C ARG A 718 -38.60 -5.43 -7.81
N VAL A 719 -39.46 -4.47 -7.52
CA VAL A 719 -40.39 -4.48 -6.39
C VAL A 719 -41.83 -4.63 -6.86
N LYS A 720 -42.70 -5.23 -6.03
CA LYS A 720 -44.15 -5.34 -6.26
C LYS A 720 -44.96 -4.64 -5.17
N HIS A 721 -44.48 -4.76 -3.94
CA HIS A 721 -45.17 -4.22 -2.77
C HIS A 721 -44.20 -3.63 -1.74
N ARG A 722 -44.74 -2.82 -0.83
CA ARG A 722 -44.06 -2.28 0.34
C ARG A 722 -44.88 -2.60 1.59
N CYS A 723 -44.23 -3.22 2.56
CA CYS A 723 -44.76 -3.38 3.90
C CYS A 723 -44.39 -2.14 4.74
N PRO A 724 -45.37 -1.49 5.40
CA PRO A 724 -45.09 -0.31 6.23
C PRO A 724 -44.09 -0.56 7.37
N ASN A 725 -44.03 -1.80 7.89
CA ASN A 725 -43.15 -2.17 9.00
C ASN A 725 -41.83 -2.82 8.56
N HIS A 726 -41.82 -3.47 7.39
CA HIS A 726 -40.74 -4.37 6.99
C HIS A 726 -40.07 -4.00 5.66
N GLY A 727 -40.50 -2.93 4.98
CA GLY A 727 -39.90 -2.46 3.73
C GLY A 727 -40.43 -3.16 2.47
N TYR A 728 -39.69 -3.05 1.39
CA TYR A 728 -40.00 -3.53 0.04
C TYR A 728 -39.91 -5.06 -0.10
N THR A 729 -40.72 -5.58 -1.01
CA THR A 729 -40.72 -6.98 -1.42
C THR A 729 -40.91 -7.10 -2.92
N GLY A 730 -40.15 -8.00 -3.53
CA GLY A 730 -40.33 -8.43 -4.92
C GLY A 730 -41.39 -9.53 -5.09
N GLU A 731 -42.03 -9.95 -4.00
CA GLU A 731 -43.05 -11.01 -3.97
C GLU A 731 -44.45 -10.44 -3.69
N ASN A 732 -45.48 -11.27 -3.83
CA ASN A 732 -46.86 -10.95 -3.47
C ASN A 732 -47.13 -11.02 -1.94
N ARG A 733 -46.08 -11.09 -1.11
CA ARG A 733 -46.13 -11.22 0.35
C ARG A 733 -44.93 -10.55 1.01
N CYS A 734 -44.99 -10.34 2.33
CA CYS A 734 -43.86 -9.81 3.07
C CYS A 734 -42.70 -10.82 3.06
N LEU A 735 -41.48 -10.35 2.83
CA LEU A 735 -40.27 -11.19 2.94
C LEU A 735 -40.08 -11.80 4.33
N CYS A 736 -40.75 -11.22 5.33
CA CYS A 736 -40.80 -11.65 6.72
C CYS A 736 -41.61 -12.93 6.98
N ASP A 737 -42.62 -13.23 6.16
CA ASP A 737 -43.51 -14.38 6.38
C ASP A 737 -42.79 -15.72 6.14
N ASP A 738 -41.70 -15.71 5.36
CA ASP A 738 -40.87 -16.87 5.05
C ASP A 738 -39.87 -17.25 6.14
N TRP A 739 -39.71 -16.39 7.15
CA TRP A 739 -38.61 -16.50 8.11
C TRP A 739 -39.00 -17.27 9.39
N ASN A 740 -40.19 -17.87 9.42
CA ASN A 740 -40.69 -18.73 10.50
C ASN A 740 -40.55 -18.05 11.88
N TYR A 741 -40.97 -16.78 11.95
CA TYR A 741 -40.87 -15.94 13.12
C TYR A 741 -41.79 -16.38 14.26
N PRO A 742 -41.47 -16.06 15.52
CA PRO A 742 -42.36 -16.34 16.64
C PRO A 742 -43.72 -15.63 16.44
N ASP A 743 -44.80 -16.23 16.92
CA ASP A 743 -46.20 -15.86 16.62
C ASP A 743 -46.57 -14.38 16.96
N ASP A 744 -45.74 -13.70 17.74
CA ASP A 744 -45.86 -12.29 18.12
C ASP A 744 -45.33 -11.30 17.06
N ILE A 745 -44.62 -11.79 16.04
CA ILE A 745 -44.12 -11.01 14.89
C ILE A 745 -44.74 -11.58 13.61
N GLN A 746 -46.02 -11.26 13.37
CA GLN A 746 -46.73 -11.61 12.13
C GLN A 746 -46.99 -10.35 11.31
N CYS A 747 -46.70 -10.42 10.01
CA CYS A 747 -47.12 -9.38 9.06
C CYS A 747 -48.49 -9.74 8.50
N ASP A 748 -49.42 -8.79 8.57
CA ASP A 748 -50.69 -8.94 7.88
C ASP A 748 -50.47 -8.66 6.39
N SER A 749 -50.66 -9.67 5.54
CA SER A 749 -50.53 -9.55 4.09
C SER A 749 -51.50 -8.52 3.50
N GLU A 750 -52.60 -8.21 4.20
CA GLU A 750 -53.56 -7.16 3.81
C GLU A 750 -53.01 -5.73 3.96
N SER A 751 -51.87 -5.55 4.65
CA SER A 751 -51.23 -4.25 4.88
C SER A 751 -50.18 -3.85 3.82
N LEU A 752 -49.99 -4.67 2.79
CA LEU A 752 -49.01 -4.41 1.73
C LEU A 752 -49.51 -3.34 0.75
N GLU A 753 -48.71 -2.30 0.57
CA GLU A 753 -48.94 -1.23 -0.39
C GLU A 753 -48.37 -1.66 -1.75
N SER A 754 -49.15 -1.60 -2.83
CA SER A 754 -48.64 -1.88 -4.18
C SER A 754 -47.74 -0.73 -4.63
N VAL A 755 -46.60 -1.08 -5.25
CA VAL A 755 -45.59 -0.12 -5.70
C VAL A 755 -45.10 -0.52 -7.08
N ASP A 756 -44.95 0.46 -7.96
CA ASP A 756 -44.39 0.24 -9.29
C ASP A 756 -42.88 -0.05 -9.22
N PRO A 757 -42.34 -0.93 -10.10
CA PRO A 757 -40.91 -1.12 -10.24
C PRO A 757 -40.20 0.19 -10.57
N VAL A 758 -38.95 0.30 -10.13
CA VAL A 758 -38.07 1.44 -10.44
C VAL A 758 -36.87 0.97 -11.25
N ASP A 759 -36.15 1.91 -11.85
CA ASP A 759 -34.95 1.55 -12.60
C ASP A 759 -33.86 0.94 -11.71
N PRO A 760 -33.01 0.06 -12.28
CA PRO A 760 -31.86 -0.52 -11.57
C PRO A 760 -30.87 0.53 -11.07
N PRO A 761 -29.80 0.12 -10.36
CA PRO A 761 -28.68 1.00 -10.04
C PRO A 761 -28.13 1.69 -11.28
N SER A 762 -27.94 3.00 -11.18
CA SER A 762 -27.39 3.86 -12.21
C SER A 762 -25.87 3.70 -12.31
N LEU A 763 -25.22 3.45 -11.18
CA LEU A 763 -23.76 3.47 -11.02
C LEU A 763 -23.23 2.19 -10.37
N PHE A 764 -22.24 1.57 -11.01
CA PHE A 764 -21.39 0.54 -10.40
C PHE A 764 -19.99 1.09 -10.21
N ILE A 765 -19.54 1.12 -8.96
CA ILE A 765 -18.24 1.67 -8.57
C ILE A 765 -17.33 0.53 -8.10
N GLN A 766 -16.12 0.46 -8.65
CA GLN A 766 -15.08 -0.45 -8.21
C GLN A 766 -13.90 0.34 -7.65
N ASP A 767 -13.76 0.37 -6.33
CA ASP A 767 -12.57 0.94 -5.70
C ASP A 767 -11.45 -0.11 -5.60
N GLU A 768 -10.21 0.34 -5.61
CA GLU A 768 -9.01 -0.50 -5.63
C GLU A 768 -9.02 -1.55 -6.76
N LEU A 769 -9.32 -1.11 -8.00
CA LEU A 769 -9.45 -1.98 -9.19
C LEU A 769 -8.31 -3.00 -9.34
N HIS A 770 -7.07 -2.60 -9.08
CA HIS A 770 -5.88 -3.44 -9.20
C HIS A 770 -5.86 -4.69 -8.32
N LEU A 771 -6.76 -4.79 -7.32
CA LEU A 771 -6.91 -5.99 -6.50
C LEU A 771 -7.70 -7.10 -7.20
N LEU A 772 -8.45 -6.79 -8.25
CA LEU A 772 -9.20 -7.77 -9.04
C LEU A 772 -8.30 -8.45 -10.05
N ARG A 773 -7.54 -9.43 -9.56
CA ARG A 773 -6.55 -10.19 -10.32
C ARG A 773 -6.81 -11.69 -10.26
N GLU A 774 -6.17 -12.41 -11.17
CA GLU A 774 -6.12 -13.87 -11.24
C GLU A 774 -7.54 -14.48 -11.20
N GLU A 775 -7.74 -15.53 -10.41
CA GLU A 775 -9.03 -16.24 -10.33
C GLU A 775 -10.13 -15.35 -9.77
N PHE A 776 -9.80 -14.47 -8.82
CA PHE A 776 -10.78 -13.62 -8.15
C PHE A 776 -11.43 -12.63 -9.12
N GLY A 777 -10.62 -11.97 -9.95
CA GLY A 777 -11.15 -11.09 -11.00
C GLY A 777 -11.84 -11.87 -12.12
N ALA A 778 -11.36 -13.07 -12.47
CA ALA A 778 -11.99 -13.89 -13.51
C ALA A 778 -13.40 -14.32 -13.10
N PHE A 779 -13.60 -14.75 -11.85
CA PHE A 779 -14.93 -15.10 -11.36
C PHE A 779 -15.87 -13.91 -11.33
N ASP A 780 -15.40 -12.76 -10.84
CA ASP A 780 -16.19 -11.54 -10.79
C ASP A 780 -16.65 -11.10 -12.18
N SER A 781 -15.77 -11.17 -13.18
CA SER A 781 -16.10 -10.79 -14.57
C SER A 781 -17.35 -11.49 -15.12
N HIS A 782 -17.56 -12.76 -14.76
CA HIS A 782 -18.72 -13.54 -15.19
C HIS A 782 -20.00 -13.10 -14.48
N TYR A 783 -19.92 -12.73 -13.20
CA TYR A 783 -21.07 -12.20 -12.47
C TYR A 783 -21.41 -10.78 -12.91
N GLU A 784 -20.42 -9.95 -13.25
CA GLU A 784 -20.66 -8.60 -13.81
C GLU A 784 -21.45 -8.66 -15.12
N THR A 785 -21.02 -9.52 -16.04
CA THR A 785 -21.70 -9.69 -17.32
C THR A 785 -23.06 -10.40 -17.15
N PHE A 786 -23.21 -11.31 -16.17
CA PHE A 786 -24.53 -11.84 -15.77
C PHE A 786 -25.49 -10.74 -15.27
N LEU A 787 -25.01 -9.82 -14.42
CA LEU A 787 -25.85 -8.73 -13.92
C LEU A 787 -26.26 -7.77 -15.04
N GLN A 788 -25.34 -7.44 -15.96
CA GLN A 788 -25.65 -6.65 -17.15
C GLN A 788 -26.75 -7.31 -17.99
N GLU A 789 -26.58 -8.59 -18.33
CA GLU A 789 -27.56 -9.35 -19.10
C GLU A 789 -28.92 -9.48 -18.41
N TRP A 790 -28.93 -9.64 -17.09
CA TRP A 790 -30.18 -9.67 -16.33
C TRP A 790 -30.88 -8.30 -16.34
N MET A 791 -30.14 -7.20 -16.15
CA MET A 791 -30.67 -5.83 -16.22
C MET A 791 -31.26 -5.53 -17.60
N ASP A 792 -30.55 -5.88 -18.67
CA ASP A 792 -31.01 -5.70 -20.05
C ASP A 792 -32.34 -6.44 -20.27
N LYS A 793 -32.48 -7.65 -19.74
CA LYS A 793 -33.71 -8.45 -19.87
C LYS A 793 -34.91 -7.89 -19.10
N VAL A 794 -34.71 -7.37 -17.89
CA VAL A 794 -35.81 -6.85 -17.08
C VAL A 794 -36.21 -5.42 -17.42
N THR A 795 -35.38 -4.71 -18.20
CA THR A 795 -35.62 -3.34 -18.68
C THR A 795 -35.85 -3.25 -20.19
N ASP A 796 -35.98 -4.39 -20.89
CA ASP A 796 -36.11 -4.46 -22.35
C ASP A 796 -35.00 -3.72 -23.13
N ASN A 797 -33.75 -3.80 -22.64
CA ASN A 797 -32.55 -3.06 -23.08
C ASN A 797 -32.66 -1.53 -22.92
N GLY A 798 -33.56 -1.06 -22.04
CA GLY A 798 -33.75 0.37 -21.78
C GLY A 798 -32.76 0.96 -20.77
N TRP A 799 -31.96 0.14 -20.08
CA TRP A 799 -31.09 0.62 -18.99
C TRP A 799 -29.68 0.04 -19.04
N THR A 800 -28.69 0.90 -19.30
CA THR A 800 -27.28 0.52 -19.26
C THR A 800 -26.56 1.21 -18.09
N PRO A 801 -26.05 0.49 -17.08
CA PRO A 801 -25.34 1.08 -15.94
C PRO A 801 -24.04 1.78 -16.34
N LYS A 802 -23.67 2.84 -15.62
CA LYS A 802 -22.36 3.49 -15.76
C LYS A 802 -21.35 2.85 -14.80
N TYR A 803 -20.24 2.36 -15.36
CA TYR A 803 -19.13 1.76 -14.61
C TYR A 803 -18.04 2.79 -14.35
N VAL A 804 -17.66 2.92 -13.07
CA VAL A 804 -16.57 3.79 -12.62
C VAL A 804 -15.61 2.94 -11.79
N ALA A 805 -14.33 2.95 -12.12
CA ALA A 805 -13.30 2.30 -11.33
C ALA A 805 -12.34 3.34 -10.74
N ALA A 806 -11.77 3.06 -9.58
CA ALA A 806 -10.73 3.89 -8.98
C ALA A 806 -9.49 3.04 -8.67
N THR A 807 -8.31 3.58 -8.95
CA THR A 807 -7.05 2.90 -8.67
C THR A 807 -5.91 3.88 -8.41
N ALA A 808 -4.96 3.47 -7.59
CA ALA A 808 -3.70 4.19 -7.37
C ALA A 808 -2.58 3.74 -8.33
N THR A 809 -2.79 2.67 -9.10
CA THR A 809 -1.82 2.06 -10.01
C THR A 809 -2.49 1.70 -11.33
N ILE A 810 -1.84 1.98 -12.46
CA ILE A 810 -2.50 2.09 -13.78
C ILE A 810 -2.14 1.00 -14.79
N ALA A 811 -1.09 0.20 -14.56
CA ALA A 811 -0.61 -0.74 -15.55
C ALA A 811 -1.68 -1.79 -15.93
N GLY A 812 -1.95 -1.91 -17.23
CA GLY A 812 -2.94 -2.86 -17.76
C GLY A 812 -4.40 -2.52 -17.43
N ALA A 813 -4.71 -1.29 -17.00
CA ALA A 813 -6.06 -0.92 -16.58
C ALA A 813 -7.10 -1.07 -17.70
N LYS A 814 -6.70 -0.83 -18.97
CA LYS A 814 -7.57 -0.98 -20.13
C LYS A 814 -7.98 -2.43 -20.33
N GLU A 815 -7.00 -3.32 -20.38
CA GLU A 815 -7.18 -4.77 -20.53
C GLU A 815 -7.96 -5.33 -19.33
N GLN A 816 -7.73 -4.81 -18.13
CA GLN A 816 -8.44 -5.22 -16.93
C GLN A 816 -9.93 -4.86 -16.99
N VAL A 817 -10.28 -3.62 -17.38
CA VAL A 817 -11.69 -3.20 -17.54
C VAL A 817 -12.38 -3.98 -18.67
N GLN A 818 -11.68 -4.21 -19.78
CA GLN A 818 -12.16 -5.02 -20.90
C GLN A 818 -12.50 -6.44 -20.45
N SER A 819 -11.59 -7.08 -19.70
CA SER A 819 -11.81 -8.43 -19.17
C SER A 819 -12.89 -8.50 -18.09
N LEU A 820 -12.98 -7.51 -17.18
CA LEU A 820 -13.95 -7.48 -16.09
C LEU A 820 -15.37 -7.17 -16.56
N TYR A 821 -15.55 -6.07 -17.30
CA TYR A 821 -16.86 -5.50 -17.58
C TYR A 821 -17.30 -5.68 -19.03
N TRP A 822 -16.41 -6.16 -19.92
CA TRP A 822 -16.62 -6.25 -21.36
C TRP A 822 -16.93 -4.92 -22.05
N ARG A 823 -16.30 -3.85 -21.54
CA ARG A 823 -16.45 -2.46 -21.98
C ARG A 823 -15.10 -1.89 -22.40
N ASP A 824 -15.10 -0.86 -23.26
CA ASP A 824 -13.87 -0.10 -23.49
C ASP A 824 -13.51 0.70 -22.24
N ALA A 825 -12.26 1.12 -22.11
CA ALA A 825 -11.77 1.82 -20.92
C ALA A 825 -11.22 3.20 -21.26
N LYS A 826 -11.52 4.17 -20.40
CA LYS A 826 -10.89 5.48 -20.43
C LYS A 826 -10.28 5.80 -19.08
N ILE A 827 -8.97 6.07 -19.10
CA ILE A 827 -8.23 6.43 -17.91
C ILE A 827 -8.30 7.94 -17.75
N PHE A 828 -8.76 8.40 -16.59
CA PHE A 828 -8.90 9.80 -16.25
C PHE A 828 -8.12 10.11 -14.97
N PRO A 829 -7.39 11.24 -14.88
CA PRO A 829 -7.12 12.18 -15.97
C PRO A 829 -6.08 11.65 -16.96
N SER A 830 -6.16 12.15 -18.19
CA SER A 830 -5.15 12.01 -19.22
C SER A 830 -3.77 12.54 -18.78
N GLN A 831 -2.72 11.90 -19.31
CA GLN A 831 -1.33 12.24 -18.98
C GLN A 831 -0.90 13.51 -19.70
N GLY A 832 -0.08 14.33 -19.02
CA GLY A 832 0.51 15.53 -19.63
C GLY A 832 1.75 15.22 -20.47
N PRO A 833 2.27 16.21 -21.22
CA PRO A 833 3.40 16.03 -22.13
C PRO A 833 4.72 15.72 -21.41
N ARG A 834 4.84 16.08 -20.12
CA ARG A 834 6.03 15.84 -19.29
C ARG A 834 5.69 15.00 -18.08
N LEU A 835 6.67 14.22 -17.62
CA LEU A 835 6.52 13.31 -16.49
C LEU A 835 5.99 14.06 -15.26
N LYS A 836 4.83 13.61 -14.75
CA LYS A 836 4.17 14.16 -13.55
C LYS A 836 3.93 15.68 -13.60
N GLN A 837 3.71 16.21 -14.79
CA GLN A 837 3.29 17.60 -15.02
C GLN A 837 2.09 17.59 -15.96
N SER A 838 0.92 17.99 -15.45
CA SER A 838 -0.30 18.08 -16.24
C SER A 838 -1.18 19.25 -15.82
N PHE A 839 -2.26 19.46 -16.57
CA PHE A 839 -3.35 20.38 -16.25
C PHE A 839 -3.95 20.11 -14.86
N TYR A 840 -3.96 18.85 -14.43
CA TYR A 840 -4.62 18.43 -13.19
C TYR A 840 -3.69 18.47 -11.98
N ALA A 841 -2.39 18.22 -12.15
CA ALA A 841 -1.44 18.06 -11.06
C ALA A 841 0.03 18.26 -11.46
N TYR A 842 0.89 18.50 -10.47
CA TYR A 842 2.32 18.76 -10.64
C TYR A 842 3.15 18.22 -9.46
N GLU A 843 4.43 17.91 -9.69
CA GLU A 843 5.41 17.71 -8.60
C GLU A 843 5.89 19.05 -8.01
N ASP A 844 5.77 19.21 -6.70
CA ASP A 844 6.20 20.43 -5.98
C ASP A 844 7.73 20.55 -5.92
N PRO A 845 8.31 21.73 -6.23
CA PRO A 845 9.76 21.93 -6.27
C PRO A 845 10.46 22.09 -4.93
N HIS A 846 9.75 22.18 -3.81
CA HIS A 846 10.37 22.34 -2.50
C HIS A 846 9.84 21.36 -1.45
N GLN A 847 8.60 20.88 -1.61
CA GLN A 847 7.94 19.99 -0.67
C GLN A 847 8.24 18.51 -0.99
N LEU A 848 8.89 17.81 -0.04
CA LEU A 848 9.17 16.38 -0.14
C LEU A 848 8.04 15.55 0.44
N GLY A 849 7.43 14.71 -0.38
CA GLY A 849 6.50 13.69 0.10
C GLY A 849 7.23 12.67 0.97
N ARG A 850 8.28 12.04 0.42
CA ARG A 850 8.94 10.89 1.06
C ARG A 850 10.45 10.86 0.82
N GLN A 851 11.20 10.32 1.79
CA GLN A 851 12.57 9.88 1.61
C GLN A 851 12.62 8.35 1.58
N MET A 852 12.91 7.78 0.40
CA MET A 852 13.10 6.33 0.25
C MET A 852 14.56 6.00 0.59
N VAL A 853 14.79 5.07 1.50
CA VAL A 853 16.11 4.68 2.00
C VAL A 853 16.31 3.18 1.77
N GLY A 854 17.34 2.79 1.03
CA GLY A 854 17.64 1.38 0.75
C GLY A 854 18.83 0.87 1.55
N ALA A 855 18.74 -0.33 2.13
CA ALA A 855 19.86 -0.98 2.79
C ALA A 855 19.89 -2.49 2.54
N VAL A 856 21.08 -3.09 2.54
CA VAL A 856 21.29 -4.54 2.43
C VAL A 856 22.12 -4.99 3.63
N PRO A 857 21.70 -5.98 4.42
CA PRO A 857 22.50 -6.54 5.50
C PRO A 857 23.62 -7.42 4.94
N ARG A 858 24.87 -7.18 5.38
CA ARG A 858 26.07 -7.88 4.87
C ARG A 858 26.92 -8.57 5.91
N SER A 859 26.63 -8.34 7.18
CA SER A 859 27.35 -8.92 8.33
C SER A 859 26.44 -9.69 9.27
N VAL A 860 25.13 -9.51 9.15
CA VAL A 860 24.11 -10.06 10.06
C VAL A 860 22.93 -10.64 9.28
N SER A 861 22.09 -11.41 9.96
CA SER A 861 20.82 -11.87 9.39
C SER A 861 19.88 -10.70 9.10
N ARG A 862 18.97 -10.88 8.13
CA ARG A 862 17.95 -9.86 7.82
C ARG A 862 17.05 -9.56 9.03
N THR A 863 16.73 -10.58 9.82
CA THR A 863 15.96 -10.44 11.08
C THR A 863 16.69 -9.56 12.08
N PHE A 864 17.97 -9.78 12.28
CA PHE A 864 18.76 -8.95 13.18
C PHE A 864 18.81 -7.50 12.69
N ALA A 865 19.06 -7.29 11.39
CA ALA A 865 19.13 -5.95 10.81
C ALA A 865 17.80 -5.17 10.95
N ILE A 866 16.64 -5.79 10.73
CA ILE A 866 15.36 -5.08 10.89
C ILE A 866 15.09 -4.71 12.35
N ASN A 867 15.45 -5.58 13.30
CA ASN A 867 15.33 -5.32 14.73
C ASN A 867 16.22 -4.14 15.15
N THR A 868 17.45 -4.10 14.63
CA THR A 868 18.35 -2.96 14.82
C THR A 868 17.75 -1.68 14.27
N VAL A 869 17.18 -1.69 13.06
CA VAL A 869 16.55 -0.48 12.48
C VAL A 869 15.42 0.06 13.37
N ILE A 870 14.51 -0.80 13.81
CA ILE A 870 13.37 -0.41 14.66
C ILE A 870 13.85 0.14 16.01
N LYS A 871 14.81 -0.55 16.63
CA LYS A 871 15.44 -0.14 17.89
C LYS A 871 16.14 1.21 17.75
N GLU A 872 16.99 1.38 16.73
CA GLU A 872 17.76 2.60 16.52
C GLU A 872 16.87 3.80 16.21
N TYR A 873 15.81 3.60 15.42
CA TYR A 873 14.84 4.65 15.17
C TYR A 873 14.15 5.07 16.48
N ALA A 874 13.66 4.12 17.29
CA ALA A 874 13.07 4.42 18.60
C ALA A 874 14.03 5.18 19.52
N GLN A 875 15.31 4.78 19.57
CA GLN A 875 16.32 5.48 20.35
C GLN A 875 16.56 6.91 19.88
N ILE A 876 16.51 7.17 18.57
CA ILE A 876 16.64 8.53 18.03
C ILE A 876 15.48 9.39 18.52
N VAL A 877 14.24 8.89 18.41
CA VAL A 877 13.04 9.63 18.84
C VAL A 877 13.07 9.91 20.34
N GLN A 878 13.24 8.87 21.16
CA GLN A 878 13.22 8.98 22.62
C GLN A 878 14.36 9.88 23.14
N LYS A 879 15.53 9.84 22.51
CA LYS A 879 16.64 10.75 22.84
C LYS A 879 16.31 12.20 22.58
N PHE A 880 15.70 12.52 21.44
CA PHE A 880 15.26 13.89 21.15
C PHE A 880 14.11 14.33 22.04
N ARG A 881 13.22 13.42 22.44
CA ARG A 881 12.15 13.70 23.40
C ARG A 881 12.71 14.10 24.77
N ALA A 882 13.81 13.47 25.19
CA ALA A 882 14.46 13.77 26.46
C ALA A 882 15.37 15.02 26.42
N ASP A 883 15.88 15.38 25.24
CA ASP A 883 16.79 16.51 25.02
C ASP A 883 16.37 17.29 23.75
N LEU A 884 15.39 18.18 23.93
CA LEU A 884 14.84 19.02 22.87
C LEU A 884 15.86 20.04 22.33
N ASP A 885 16.82 20.47 23.15
CA ASP A 885 17.92 21.33 22.71
C ASP A 885 18.78 20.61 21.66
N SER A 886 19.05 19.31 21.85
CA SER A 886 19.78 18.52 20.84
C SER A 886 19.03 18.40 19.51
N LEU A 887 17.69 18.33 19.56
CA LEU A 887 16.87 18.35 18.34
C LEU A 887 16.97 19.71 17.66
N ARG A 888 16.83 20.80 18.42
CA ARG A 888 16.95 22.17 17.89
C ARG A 888 18.29 22.37 17.19
N ASP A 889 19.38 21.99 17.83
CA ASP A 889 20.72 22.14 17.27
C ASP A 889 20.89 21.28 16.01
N ALA A 890 20.33 20.07 16.00
CA ALA A 890 20.33 19.22 14.80
C ALA A 890 19.55 19.86 13.64
N LEU A 891 18.38 20.46 13.91
CA LEU A 891 17.56 21.15 12.89
C LEU A 891 18.28 22.35 12.26
N PHE A 892 19.09 23.08 13.03
CA PHE A 892 19.91 24.19 12.52
C PHE A 892 21.16 23.73 11.77
N SER A 893 21.66 22.52 12.06
CA SER A 893 22.88 22.00 11.43
C SER A 893 22.67 21.45 10.02
N ILE A 894 21.44 21.06 9.68
CA ILE A 894 21.12 20.58 8.34
C ILE A 894 20.81 21.79 7.45
N ASP A 895 21.37 21.80 6.23
CA ASP A 895 21.08 22.75 5.14
C ASP A 895 19.64 22.53 4.57
N ALA A 896 18.66 22.40 5.48
CA ALA A 896 17.58 21.44 5.32
C ALA A 896 16.45 21.92 4.41
N THR A 897 16.23 23.21 4.34
CA THR A 897 15.06 23.77 3.66
C THR A 897 15.47 25.06 2.98
N SER A 898 15.05 25.24 1.74
CA SER A 898 14.98 26.55 1.13
C SER A 898 14.24 27.45 2.16
N GLY A 899 14.92 28.40 2.82
CA GLY A 899 14.33 29.33 3.80
C GLY A 899 14.32 28.91 5.29
N PRO A 900 13.97 29.85 6.20
CA PRO A 900 14.09 29.71 7.66
C PRO A 900 12.98 28.88 8.32
N LEU A 901 13.28 28.06 9.32
CA LEU A 901 12.31 27.20 10.03
C LEU A 901 11.30 27.96 10.92
N ASP A 902 11.52 29.25 11.17
CA ASP A 902 10.63 30.14 11.92
C ASP A 902 10.27 29.59 13.32
N LEU A 903 11.25 29.10 14.08
CA LEU A 903 11.00 28.59 15.43
C LEU A 903 10.67 29.76 16.39
N PRO A 904 9.69 29.62 17.30
CA PRO A 904 9.35 30.66 18.27
C PRO A 904 10.54 31.10 19.12
N ASP A 905 10.62 32.39 19.46
CA ASP A 905 11.69 32.95 20.32
C ASP A 905 11.50 32.55 21.79
N LYS A 906 10.27 32.31 22.22
CA LYS A 906 9.96 31.92 23.61
C LYS A 906 10.22 30.43 23.81
N VAL A 907 11.05 30.11 24.79
CA VAL A 907 11.46 28.74 25.12
C VAL A 907 10.28 27.80 25.27
N ASN A 908 9.28 28.12 26.10
CA ASN A 908 8.12 27.22 26.32
C ASN A 908 7.29 26.97 25.03
N GLU A 909 7.10 27.99 24.20
CA GLU A 909 6.36 27.85 22.92
C GLU A 909 7.16 27.02 21.91
N GLN A 910 8.50 27.18 21.92
CA GLN A 910 9.41 26.39 21.11
C GLN A 910 9.46 24.93 21.57
N GLU A 911 9.56 24.66 22.87
CA GLU A 911 9.56 23.31 23.44
C GLU A 911 8.27 22.57 23.13
N ASN A 912 7.11 23.22 23.30
CA ASN A 912 5.82 22.63 22.93
C ASN A 912 5.78 22.29 21.43
N LEU A 913 6.20 23.22 20.57
CA LEU A 913 6.27 22.97 19.13
C LEU A 913 7.17 21.78 18.79
N LEU A 914 8.35 21.67 19.42
CA LEU A 914 9.26 20.54 19.17
C LEU A 914 8.67 19.21 19.65
N GLN A 915 7.95 19.21 20.78
CA GLN A 915 7.23 18.02 21.25
C GLN A 915 6.12 17.60 20.29
N ASP A 916 5.32 18.56 19.81
CA ASP A 916 4.26 18.29 18.84
C ASP A 916 4.81 17.73 17.53
N LEU A 917 5.95 18.27 17.07
CA LEU A 917 6.67 17.74 15.90
C LEU A 917 7.10 16.28 16.13
N LEU A 918 7.67 15.96 17.30
CA LEU A 918 8.15 14.62 17.63
C LEU A 918 7.02 13.59 17.70
N THR A 919 5.86 13.96 18.24
CA THR A 919 4.68 13.08 18.34
C THR A 919 4.23 12.58 16.96
N GLN A 920 4.46 13.34 15.88
CA GLN A 920 4.16 12.88 14.52
C GLN A 920 5.15 11.81 14.00
N TYR A 921 6.28 11.57 14.65
CA TYR A 921 7.32 10.61 14.21
C TYR A 921 7.55 9.45 15.20
N GLU A 922 6.76 9.36 16.28
CA GLU A 922 6.89 8.34 17.33
C GLU A 922 6.44 6.94 16.86
N THR A 923 5.30 6.86 16.17
CA THR A 923 4.78 5.58 15.67
C THR A 923 5.53 5.09 14.43
N GLN A 924 5.96 3.83 14.49
CA GLN A 924 6.65 3.13 13.40
C GLN A 924 5.76 2.06 12.77
N ILE A 925 5.84 1.89 11.45
CA ILE A 925 5.26 0.72 10.78
C ILE A 925 6.37 -0.25 10.39
N SER A 926 6.16 -1.55 10.66
CA SER A 926 6.96 -2.61 10.05
C SER A 926 6.12 -3.45 9.10
N TYR A 927 6.41 -3.32 7.80
CA TYR A 927 5.77 -4.08 6.73
C TYR A 927 6.46 -5.42 6.52
N ASN A 928 5.68 -6.49 6.62
CA ASN A 928 6.14 -7.86 6.56
C ASN A 928 5.47 -8.60 5.39
N ILE A 929 6.28 -9.23 4.54
CA ILE A 929 5.80 -9.96 3.35
C ILE A 929 4.98 -11.21 3.73
N SER A 930 5.23 -11.80 4.90
CA SER A 930 4.57 -13.02 5.36
C SER A 930 4.10 -12.92 6.81
N LYS A 931 3.11 -13.74 7.16
CA LYS A 931 2.64 -13.90 8.53
C LYS A 931 3.75 -14.37 9.47
N GLY A 932 4.55 -15.35 9.03
CA GLY A 932 5.67 -15.86 9.84
C GLY A 932 6.67 -14.76 10.22
N ASN A 933 6.93 -13.78 9.34
CA ASN A 933 7.77 -12.64 9.65
C ASN A 933 7.10 -11.70 10.68
N SER A 934 5.77 -11.54 10.59
CA SER A 934 4.99 -10.72 11.54
C SER A 934 5.01 -11.33 12.94
N ASP A 935 4.77 -12.64 13.05
CA ASP A 935 4.78 -13.39 14.31
C ASP A 935 6.18 -13.43 14.95
N MET A 936 7.22 -13.51 14.11
CA MET A 936 8.62 -13.38 14.55
C MET A 936 8.87 -11.98 15.12
N LEU A 937 8.52 -10.92 14.38
CA LEU A 937 8.77 -9.56 14.84
C LEU A 937 8.00 -9.23 16.12
N GLN A 938 6.76 -9.69 16.25
CA GLN A 938 5.96 -9.47 17.46
C GLN A 938 6.62 -10.11 18.70
N ARG A 939 7.29 -11.25 18.53
CA ARG A 939 8.13 -11.86 19.59
C ARG A 939 9.41 -11.05 19.81
N SER A 940 10.14 -10.70 18.75
CA SER A 940 11.39 -9.93 18.84
C SER A 940 11.22 -8.56 19.51
N VAL A 941 10.06 -7.89 19.35
CA VAL A 941 9.76 -6.65 20.08
C VAL A 941 9.83 -6.88 21.59
N LYS A 942 9.22 -7.97 22.07
CA LYS A 942 9.17 -8.30 23.49
C LYS A 942 10.50 -8.84 24.01
N THR A 943 11.15 -9.73 23.27
CA THR A 943 12.31 -10.49 23.77
C THR A 943 13.65 -9.81 23.52
N MET A 944 13.81 -9.08 22.42
CA MET A 944 15.09 -8.48 22.05
C MET A 944 15.06 -6.95 22.09
N ILE A 945 14.11 -6.31 21.40
CA ILE A 945 14.10 -4.85 21.24
C ILE A 945 13.85 -4.16 22.59
N ASN A 946 12.79 -4.54 23.30
CA ASN A 946 12.45 -3.92 24.59
C ASN A 946 13.52 -4.19 25.64
N TRP A 947 14.02 -5.43 25.68
CA TRP A 947 15.08 -5.80 26.60
C TRP A 947 16.37 -4.99 26.38
N GLN A 948 16.76 -4.76 25.12
CA GLN A 948 17.90 -3.91 24.80
C GLN A 948 17.63 -2.45 25.20
N LEU A 949 16.45 -1.90 24.87
CA LEU A 949 16.08 -0.53 25.25
C LEU A 949 16.15 -0.31 26.76
N GLU A 950 15.61 -1.25 27.55
CA GLU A 950 15.66 -1.25 29.01
C GLU A 950 17.11 -1.30 29.54
N SER A 951 17.98 -2.06 28.87
CA SER A 951 19.40 -2.18 29.23
C SER A 951 20.21 -0.89 29.02
N TYR A 952 19.78 0.00 28.11
CA TYR A 952 20.40 1.32 27.96
C TYR A 952 19.98 2.31 29.07
N GLY A 953 18.95 2.00 29.86
CA GLY A 953 18.43 2.86 30.92
C GLY A 953 17.74 4.13 30.41
N GLU A 954 17.44 5.07 31.30
CA GLU A 954 16.82 6.35 30.94
C GLU A 954 17.67 7.12 29.91
N PRO A 955 17.06 7.72 28.86
CA PRO A 955 15.62 7.96 28.67
C PRO A 955 14.86 6.87 27.89
N TYR A 956 15.46 5.70 27.69
CA TYR A 956 14.91 4.71 26.78
C TYR A 956 13.83 3.85 27.43
N LYS A 957 12.70 3.70 26.74
CA LYS A 957 11.50 2.98 27.22
C LYS A 957 11.10 1.87 26.24
N SER A 958 10.52 0.81 26.79
CA SER A 958 9.98 -0.33 26.06
C SER A 958 8.88 0.10 25.10
N LEU A 959 8.82 -0.55 23.94
CA LEU A 959 7.87 -0.28 22.87
C LEU A 959 6.65 -1.20 22.98
N THR A 960 5.50 -0.63 22.65
CA THR A 960 4.22 -1.32 22.51
C THR A 960 3.96 -1.65 21.04
N SER A 961 3.43 -2.83 20.75
CA SER A 961 3.13 -3.25 19.37
C SER A 961 1.72 -3.76 19.19
N VAL A 962 1.15 -3.50 18.01
CA VAL A 962 -0.12 -4.05 17.53
C VAL A 962 0.07 -4.73 16.18
N SER A 963 -0.69 -5.79 15.92
CA SER A 963 -0.60 -6.58 14.68
C SER A 963 -1.84 -6.37 13.81
N LEU A 964 -1.66 -5.78 12.63
CA LEU A 964 -2.70 -5.54 11.63
C LEU A 964 -2.48 -6.47 10.42
N THR A 965 -3.10 -7.65 10.47
CA THR A 965 -3.03 -8.68 9.43
C THR A 965 -4.42 -9.06 8.96
N GLY A 966 -4.55 -9.70 7.78
CA GLY A 966 -5.84 -10.12 7.20
C GLY A 966 -6.78 -10.94 8.10
N GLU A 967 -6.29 -11.50 9.21
CA GLU A 967 -7.04 -12.30 10.18
C GLU A 967 -7.31 -11.55 11.50
N THR A 968 -6.76 -10.33 11.68
CA THR A 968 -6.98 -9.53 12.89
C THR A 968 -8.47 -9.18 13.01
N PRO A 969 -9.14 -9.49 14.14
CA PRO A 969 -10.54 -9.13 14.37
C PRO A 969 -10.80 -7.63 14.20
N MET A 970 -11.95 -7.28 13.61
CA MET A 970 -12.31 -5.88 13.33
C MET A 970 -12.33 -5.00 14.59
N SER A 971 -12.75 -5.54 15.73
CA SER A 971 -12.75 -4.83 17.02
C SER A 971 -11.34 -4.40 17.45
N ILE A 972 -10.33 -5.25 17.21
CA ILE A 972 -8.92 -4.94 17.50
C ILE A 972 -8.38 -3.92 16.50
N VAL A 973 -8.74 -4.04 15.22
CA VAL A 973 -8.34 -3.05 14.21
C VAL A 973 -8.92 -1.68 14.56
N ARG A 974 -10.20 -1.61 14.95
CA ARG A 974 -10.83 -0.36 15.37
C ARG A 974 -10.17 0.22 16.63
N ASP A 975 -10.00 -0.54 17.71
CA ASP A 975 -9.26 -0.07 18.91
C ASP A 975 -7.87 0.45 18.54
N ALA A 976 -7.17 -0.22 17.61
CA ALA A 976 -5.86 0.24 17.15
C ALA A 976 -5.93 1.56 16.39
N LEU A 977 -6.90 1.73 15.48
CA LEU A 977 -7.09 2.97 14.72
C LEU A 977 -7.52 4.12 15.65
N ASP A 978 -8.49 3.88 16.53
CA ASP A 978 -8.98 4.88 17.50
C ASP A 978 -7.84 5.36 18.41
N ARG A 979 -6.98 4.45 18.88
CA ARG A 979 -5.79 4.80 19.69
C ARG A 979 -4.74 5.56 18.90
N LEU A 980 -4.57 5.25 17.62
CA LEU A 980 -3.66 5.99 16.73
C LEU A 980 -4.21 7.38 16.39
N GLU A 981 -5.52 7.59 16.37
CA GLU A 981 -6.15 8.87 16.07
C GLU A 981 -6.29 9.78 17.32
N SER A 982 -6.62 9.21 18.48
CA SER A 982 -6.91 9.94 19.72
C SER A 982 -5.68 10.40 20.53
N ASP A 983 -4.47 9.91 20.21
CA ASP A 983 -3.25 10.21 20.96
C ASP A 983 -3.31 9.81 22.44
N ASP A 984 -4.02 8.74 22.80
CA ASP A 984 -4.13 8.27 24.18
C ASP A 984 -2.74 8.01 24.80
N PRO A 985 -2.24 8.90 25.69
CA PRO A 985 -0.90 8.78 26.25
C PRO A 985 -0.79 7.63 27.26
N ASP A 986 -1.91 7.11 27.76
CA ASP A 986 -1.94 5.99 28.71
C ASP A 986 -1.88 4.63 27.99
N ARG A 987 -2.19 4.58 26.68
CA ARG A 987 -2.19 3.36 25.86
C ARG A 987 -1.51 3.58 24.49
N PRO A 988 -0.23 4.03 24.44
CA PRO A 988 0.44 4.33 23.19
C PRO A 988 0.55 3.10 22.28
N ILE A 989 0.73 3.37 20.98
CA ILE A 989 1.10 2.37 19.97
C ILE A 989 2.39 2.85 19.31
N ASP A 990 3.51 2.26 19.71
CA ASP A 990 4.82 2.62 19.18
C ASP A 990 5.13 1.91 17.85
N ILE A 991 4.65 0.67 17.68
CA ILE A 991 4.90 -0.15 16.49
C ILE A 991 3.62 -0.79 15.95
N VAL A 992 3.33 -0.54 14.68
CA VAL A 992 2.32 -1.26 13.90
C VAL A 992 3.01 -2.32 13.05
N ILE A 993 2.83 -3.59 13.40
CA ILE A 993 3.30 -4.74 12.62
C ILE A 993 2.22 -5.09 11.61
N ALA A 994 2.52 -4.92 10.32
CA ALA A 994 1.52 -5.07 9.27
C ALA A 994 1.99 -5.94 8.10
N THR A 995 1.02 -6.50 7.38
CA THR A 995 1.20 -7.14 6.08
C THR A 995 0.51 -6.31 4.99
N SER A 996 0.19 -6.89 3.83
CA SER A 996 -0.56 -6.24 2.75
C SER A 996 -1.89 -5.61 3.19
N MET A 997 -2.40 -5.96 4.37
CA MET A 997 -3.54 -5.28 4.98
C MET A 997 -3.35 -3.76 5.06
N ILE A 998 -2.17 -3.25 5.44
CA ILE A 998 -1.98 -1.80 5.59
C ILE A 998 -1.98 -1.06 4.25
N SER A 999 -1.64 -1.76 3.16
CA SER A 999 -1.67 -1.22 1.80
C SER A 999 -3.07 -0.79 1.39
N HIS A 1000 -4.11 -1.33 2.04
CA HIS A 1000 -5.51 -1.12 1.68
C HIS A 1000 -6.35 -0.73 2.91
N GLY A 1001 -7.04 0.42 2.84
CA GLY A 1001 -8.12 0.73 3.79
C GLY A 1001 -7.72 1.18 5.21
N VAL A 1002 -6.44 1.50 5.44
CA VAL A 1002 -5.99 2.20 6.65
C VAL A 1002 -5.62 3.65 6.27
N ASP A 1003 -6.26 4.63 6.90
CA ASP A 1003 -5.93 6.05 6.76
C ASP A 1003 -5.61 6.63 8.13
N VAL A 1004 -4.32 6.83 8.43
CA VAL A 1004 -3.83 7.41 9.69
C VAL A 1004 -2.78 8.46 9.37
N ASN A 1005 -2.98 9.69 9.86
CA ASN A 1005 -2.14 10.84 9.53
C ASN A 1005 -0.73 10.80 10.14
N LYS A 1006 -0.54 10.03 11.22
CA LYS A 1006 0.72 9.96 12.01
C LYS A 1006 1.80 9.09 11.40
N PHE A 1007 1.48 8.33 10.35
CA PHE A 1007 2.45 7.42 9.77
C PHE A 1007 3.50 8.19 8.97
N ASN A 1008 4.64 8.45 9.60
CA ASN A 1008 5.78 9.15 8.98
C ASN A 1008 7.06 8.28 8.91
N PHE A 1009 7.02 7.03 9.38
CA PHE A 1009 8.09 6.05 9.19
C PHE A 1009 7.54 4.65 8.92
N ILE A 1010 8.06 4.00 7.87
CA ILE A 1010 7.79 2.59 7.55
C ILE A 1010 9.07 1.86 7.20
N SER A 1011 9.26 0.67 7.75
CA SER A 1011 10.34 -0.25 7.39
C SER A 1011 9.81 -1.49 6.69
N PHE A 1012 10.37 -1.86 5.55
CA PHE A 1012 10.02 -3.05 4.78
C PHE A 1012 11.01 -4.19 5.05
N PHE A 1013 10.50 -5.34 5.49
CA PHE A 1013 11.27 -6.57 5.62
C PHE A 1013 11.37 -7.29 4.27
N GLY A 1014 12.23 -6.77 3.39
CA GLY A 1014 12.36 -7.21 2.00
C GLY A 1014 11.44 -6.46 1.04
N MET A 1015 11.74 -6.56 -0.26
CA MET A 1015 10.90 -5.99 -1.30
C MET A 1015 9.57 -6.76 -1.44
N PRO A 1016 8.40 -6.11 -1.37
CA PRO A 1016 7.10 -6.71 -1.69
C PRO A 1016 7.11 -7.42 -3.06
N ARG A 1017 6.18 -8.36 -3.27
CA ARG A 1017 6.24 -9.21 -4.47
C ARG A 1017 5.99 -8.42 -5.76
N ASN A 1018 5.13 -7.42 -5.74
CA ASN A 1018 4.83 -6.61 -6.90
C ASN A 1018 5.15 -5.13 -6.61
N THR A 1019 5.51 -4.37 -7.64
CA THR A 1019 5.76 -2.91 -7.51
C THR A 1019 4.50 -2.17 -7.06
N ALA A 1020 3.32 -2.60 -7.54
CA ALA A 1020 2.03 -2.03 -7.13
C ALA A 1020 1.80 -2.11 -5.61
N GLU A 1021 2.03 -3.29 -5.03
CA GLU A 1021 1.88 -3.54 -3.58
C GLU A 1021 2.85 -2.67 -2.77
N TYR A 1022 4.09 -2.52 -3.25
CA TYR A 1022 5.08 -1.65 -2.64
C TYR A 1022 4.63 -0.19 -2.64
N ILE A 1023 4.19 0.35 -3.79
CA ILE A 1023 3.67 1.71 -3.92
C ILE A 1023 2.50 1.95 -2.98
N GLN A 1024 1.54 1.03 -2.93
CA GLN A 1024 0.36 1.15 -2.09
C GLN A 1024 0.71 1.15 -0.60
N ALA A 1025 1.58 0.24 -0.17
CA ALA A 1025 2.05 0.14 1.21
C ALA A 1025 2.76 1.43 1.65
N TYR A 1026 3.77 1.89 0.91
CA TYR A 1026 4.53 3.07 1.32
C TYR A 1026 3.71 4.35 1.20
N SER A 1027 2.70 4.39 0.31
CA SER A 1027 1.86 5.58 0.13
C SER A 1027 0.99 5.92 1.35
N ARG A 1028 0.90 5.00 2.32
CA ARG A 1028 0.28 5.20 3.63
C ARG A 1028 1.14 6.07 4.55
N VAL A 1029 2.42 6.22 4.23
CA VAL A 1029 3.37 7.07 4.96
C VAL A 1029 3.58 8.39 4.24
N GLY A 1030 3.81 9.46 5.01
CA GLY A 1030 4.17 10.77 4.46
C GLY A 1030 3.02 11.47 3.72
N ARG A 1031 1.77 11.29 4.18
CA ARG A 1031 0.56 11.87 3.57
C ARG A 1031 0.43 13.37 3.87
N ARG A 1032 0.45 13.72 5.15
CA ARG A 1032 0.36 15.12 5.62
C ARG A 1032 1.72 15.79 5.59
N HIS A 1033 2.70 15.15 6.21
CA HIS A 1033 4.08 15.61 6.41
C HIS A 1033 5.08 14.73 5.66
N THR A 1034 6.35 15.15 5.57
CA THR A 1034 7.39 14.31 4.96
C THR A 1034 7.64 13.06 5.80
N GLY A 1035 7.59 11.89 5.19
CA GLY A 1035 7.86 10.61 5.83
C GLY A 1035 9.06 9.85 5.25
N SER A 1036 9.58 8.87 5.99
CA SER A 1036 10.69 8.01 5.54
C SER A 1036 10.23 6.58 5.28
N VAL A 1037 10.75 5.99 4.20
CA VAL A 1037 10.46 4.62 3.78
C VAL A 1037 11.78 3.86 3.75
N PHE A 1038 12.00 2.98 4.71
CA PHE A 1038 13.22 2.19 4.83
C PHE A 1038 13.03 0.80 4.22
N LEU A 1039 13.75 0.47 3.15
CA LEU A 1039 13.73 -0.85 2.52
C LEU A 1039 14.96 -1.66 2.92
N LEU A 1040 14.74 -2.74 3.66
CA LEU A 1040 15.78 -3.71 3.97
C LEU A 1040 15.72 -4.85 2.94
N PHE A 1041 16.57 -4.79 1.92
CA PHE A 1041 16.61 -5.75 0.82
C PHE A 1041 17.18 -7.10 1.24
N ASP A 1042 16.72 -8.17 0.56
CA ASP A 1042 17.32 -9.49 0.68
C ASP A 1042 18.60 -9.59 -0.18
N SER A 1043 19.75 -9.81 0.45
CA SER A 1043 21.05 -9.95 -0.24
C SER A 1043 21.12 -11.16 -1.17
N MET A 1044 20.30 -12.19 -0.94
CA MET A 1044 20.31 -13.43 -1.73
C MET A 1044 19.34 -13.39 -2.90
N ARG A 1045 18.30 -12.55 -2.81
CA ARG A 1045 17.29 -12.45 -3.86
C ARG A 1045 17.81 -11.56 -4.99
N ALA A 1046 18.04 -12.17 -6.16
CA ALA A 1046 18.56 -11.46 -7.33
C ALA A 1046 17.72 -10.22 -7.71
N ARG A 1047 16.40 -10.30 -7.52
CA ARG A 1047 15.48 -9.18 -7.74
C ARG A 1047 15.76 -8.00 -6.80
N ASP A 1048 15.83 -8.25 -5.50
CA ASP A 1048 16.10 -7.24 -4.48
C ASP A 1048 17.47 -6.58 -4.73
N ARG A 1049 18.50 -7.36 -5.09
CA ARG A 1049 19.80 -6.83 -5.50
C ARG A 1049 19.71 -5.91 -6.72
N SER A 1050 18.89 -6.26 -7.72
CA SER A 1050 18.70 -5.44 -8.91
C SER A 1050 18.05 -4.10 -8.57
N HIS A 1051 17.01 -4.12 -7.73
CA HIS A 1051 16.35 -2.90 -7.23
C HIS A 1051 17.31 -2.04 -6.42
N TYR A 1052 18.04 -2.64 -5.48
CA TYR A 1052 19.03 -1.93 -4.67
C TYR A 1052 20.13 -1.27 -5.51
N THR A 1053 20.65 -1.97 -6.53
CA THR A 1053 21.73 -1.44 -7.39
C THR A 1053 21.27 -0.26 -8.24
N ARG A 1054 19.99 -0.25 -8.63
CA ARG A 1054 19.36 0.81 -9.43
C ARG A 1054 18.34 1.60 -8.62
N PHE A 1055 18.61 1.82 -7.33
CA PHE A 1055 17.61 2.30 -6.37
C PHE A 1055 16.94 3.60 -6.82
N ASP A 1056 17.71 4.61 -7.21
CA ASP A 1056 17.17 5.89 -7.67
C ASP A 1056 16.31 5.73 -8.93
N HIS A 1057 16.85 5.09 -9.97
CA HIS A 1057 16.13 4.84 -11.23
C HIS A 1057 14.86 3.98 -11.03
N TYR A 1058 14.89 3.01 -10.13
CA TYR A 1058 13.71 2.19 -9.81
C TYR A 1058 12.56 3.06 -9.28
N HIS A 1059 12.84 4.02 -8.38
CA HIS A 1059 11.82 4.93 -7.85
C HIS A 1059 11.43 6.01 -8.88
N ARG A 1060 12.38 6.48 -9.69
CA ARG A 1060 12.12 7.46 -10.75
C ARG A 1060 11.21 6.91 -11.85
N TYR A 1061 11.38 5.64 -12.21
CA TYR A 1061 10.62 4.96 -13.27
C TYR A 1061 9.57 3.99 -12.74
N GLN A 1062 9.21 4.09 -11.46
CA GLN A 1062 8.33 3.12 -10.79
C GLN A 1062 7.00 2.88 -11.51
N ASP A 1063 6.44 3.90 -12.17
CA ASP A 1063 5.16 3.82 -12.88
C ASP A 1063 5.23 2.89 -14.10
N LEU A 1064 6.39 2.79 -14.75
CA LEU A 1064 6.66 1.83 -15.84
C LEU A 1064 6.92 0.42 -15.34
N LEU A 1065 7.30 0.29 -14.06
CA LEU A 1065 7.67 -0.98 -13.42
C LEU A 1065 6.49 -1.62 -12.68
N VAL A 1066 5.33 -0.96 -12.67
CA VAL A 1066 4.08 -1.55 -12.20
C VAL A 1066 3.69 -2.64 -13.17
N GLU A 1067 3.59 -3.87 -12.67
CA GLU A 1067 3.16 -5.00 -13.47
C GLU A 1067 1.67 -4.88 -13.82
N ALA A 1068 1.29 -5.22 -15.06
CA ALA A 1068 -0.11 -5.31 -15.43
C ALA A 1068 -0.84 -6.35 -14.57
N THR A 1069 -2.06 -6.04 -14.14
CA THR A 1069 -2.86 -6.96 -13.34
C THR A 1069 -3.17 -8.22 -14.18
N PRO A 1070 -2.70 -9.42 -13.80
CA PRO A 1070 -2.95 -10.62 -14.58
C PRO A 1070 -4.43 -10.98 -14.45
N LEU A 1071 -5.20 -10.84 -15.54
CA LEU A 1071 -6.62 -11.18 -15.55
C LEU A 1071 -6.99 -11.79 -16.89
N GLU A 1072 -7.42 -13.06 -16.86
CA GLU A 1072 -7.97 -13.76 -18.01
C GLU A 1072 -9.36 -14.27 -17.65
N ARG A 1073 -10.40 -13.66 -18.24
CA ARG A 1073 -11.79 -13.99 -17.92
C ARG A 1073 -12.11 -15.44 -18.27
N TRP A 1074 -11.56 -15.95 -19.38
CA TRP A 1074 -11.94 -17.25 -19.87
C TRP A 1074 -11.08 -18.38 -19.28
N ALA A 1075 -10.46 -18.26 -18.11
CA ALA A 1075 -9.80 -19.41 -17.50
C ALA A 1075 -10.76 -20.63 -17.35
N GLU A 1076 -10.36 -21.82 -17.79
CA GLU A 1076 -11.23 -23.01 -17.82
C GLU A 1076 -11.81 -23.35 -16.43
N PHE A 1077 -10.96 -23.26 -15.40
CA PHE A 1077 -11.37 -23.45 -14.01
C PHE A 1077 -12.42 -22.40 -13.56
N ALA A 1078 -12.31 -21.16 -14.04
CA ALA A 1078 -13.25 -20.10 -13.69
C ALA A 1078 -14.65 -20.33 -14.25
N VAL A 1079 -14.75 -20.85 -15.46
CA VAL A 1079 -16.05 -21.23 -16.05
C VAL A 1079 -16.70 -22.36 -15.25
N GLU A 1080 -15.93 -23.38 -14.87
CA GLU A 1080 -16.46 -24.51 -14.09
C GLU A 1080 -17.00 -24.09 -12.71
N CYS A 1081 -16.33 -23.13 -12.06
CA CYS A 1081 -16.76 -22.59 -10.77
C CYS A 1081 -18.00 -21.69 -10.89
N THR A 1082 -18.03 -20.78 -11.87
CA THR A 1082 -19.07 -19.74 -11.97
C THR A 1082 -20.36 -20.18 -12.66
N LEU A 1083 -20.28 -21.11 -13.63
CA LEU A 1083 -21.43 -21.48 -14.46
C LEU A 1083 -22.64 -22.01 -13.67
N PRO A 1084 -22.48 -22.87 -12.65
CA PRO A 1084 -23.61 -23.30 -11.81
C PRO A 1084 -24.31 -22.13 -11.11
N GLY A 1085 -23.55 -21.12 -10.66
CA GLY A 1085 -24.09 -19.90 -10.04
C GLY A 1085 -24.87 -19.04 -11.02
N ILE A 1086 -24.33 -18.83 -12.23
CA ILE A 1086 -25.03 -18.07 -13.30
C ILE A 1086 -26.28 -18.80 -13.77
N PHE A 1087 -26.21 -20.13 -13.93
CA PHE A 1087 -27.36 -20.96 -14.29
C PHE A 1087 -28.48 -20.84 -13.25
N ALA A 1088 -28.15 -20.97 -11.96
CA ALA A 1088 -29.10 -20.77 -10.88
C ALA A 1088 -29.62 -19.33 -10.85
N GLY A 1089 -28.75 -18.35 -11.11
CA GLY A 1089 -29.09 -16.93 -11.15
C GLY A 1089 -30.13 -16.60 -12.22
N LEU A 1090 -30.01 -17.14 -13.43
CA LEU A 1090 -31.02 -16.94 -14.48
C LEU A 1090 -32.38 -17.52 -14.10
N ILE A 1091 -32.41 -18.69 -13.46
CA ILE A 1091 -33.66 -19.29 -12.97
C ILE A 1091 -34.25 -18.44 -11.85
N ILE A 1092 -33.43 -18.09 -10.85
CA ILE A 1092 -33.87 -17.43 -9.63
C ILE A 1092 -34.18 -15.96 -9.86
N GLN A 1093 -33.46 -15.25 -10.72
CA GLN A 1093 -33.64 -13.80 -10.89
C GLN A 1093 -34.62 -13.46 -12.01
N TYR A 1094 -34.60 -14.21 -13.12
CA TYR A 1094 -35.42 -13.90 -14.30
C TYR A 1094 -36.66 -14.81 -14.40
N TYR A 1095 -36.48 -16.13 -14.57
CA TYR A 1095 -37.61 -17.03 -14.83
C TYR A 1095 -38.59 -17.13 -13.65
N ASP A 1096 -38.08 -17.18 -12.42
CA ASP A 1096 -38.93 -17.25 -11.23
C ASP A 1096 -39.71 -15.95 -10.98
N GLU A 1097 -39.27 -14.80 -11.49
CA GLU A 1097 -40.05 -13.56 -11.42
C GLU A 1097 -41.21 -13.61 -12.43
N LEU A 1098 -40.95 -14.08 -13.65
CA LEU A 1098 -41.91 -14.16 -14.75
C LEU A 1098 -43.00 -15.22 -14.53
N LEU A 1099 -42.63 -16.34 -13.89
CA LEU A 1099 -43.46 -17.54 -13.77
C LEU A 1099 -44.04 -17.75 -12.36
N GLU A 1100 -43.86 -16.78 -11.45
CA GLU A 1100 -44.22 -16.89 -10.02
C GLU A 1100 -45.65 -17.39 -9.78
N ASP A 1101 -46.63 -16.94 -10.58
CA ASP A 1101 -48.05 -17.23 -10.41
C ASP A 1101 -48.58 -18.30 -11.40
N GLN A 1102 -47.71 -18.94 -12.20
CA GLN A 1102 -48.11 -19.87 -13.27
C GLN A 1102 -48.12 -21.35 -12.86
N TYR A 1103 -47.36 -21.71 -11.81
CA TYR A 1103 -47.22 -23.09 -11.34
C TYR A 1103 -47.45 -23.18 -9.83
N ASP A 1104 -47.81 -24.38 -9.35
CA ASP A 1104 -48.02 -24.63 -7.92
C ASP A 1104 -46.71 -24.54 -7.11
N ASP A 1105 -45.60 -24.98 -7.71
CA ASP A 1105 -44.25 -24.90 -7.13
C ASP A 1105 -43.39 -23.86 -7.85
N ARG A 1106 -42.51 -23.19 -7.09
CA ARG A 1106 -41.56 -22.22 -7.62
C ARG A 1106 -40.55 -22.88 -8.55
N VAL A 1107 -40.14 -22.18 -9.61
CA VAL A 1107 -39.25 -22.74 -10.65
C VAL A 1107 -37.80 -22.90 -10.20
N TYR A 1108 -37.42 -22.36 -9.04
CA TYR A 1108 -36.15 -22.70 -8.39
C TYR A 1108 -36.19 -24.03 -7.60
N LEU A 1109 -37.35 -24.68 -7.52
CA LEU A 1109 -37.51 -26.04 -7.01
C LEU A 1109 -37.62 -27.03 -8.18
N HIS A 1110 -37.19 -28.27 -7.97
CA HIS A 1110 -37.16 -29.30 -9.01
C HIS A 1110 -38.52 -29.50 -9.72
N GLU A 1111 -39.63 -29.58 -8.98
CA GLU A 1111 -40.96 -29.87 -9.57
C GLU A 1111 -41.45 -28.72 -10.45
N GLY A 1112 -41.39 -27.47 -9.96
CA GLY A 1112 -41.72 -26.28 -10.73
C GLY A 1112 -40.83 -26.09 -11.98
N LEU A 1113 -39.51 -26.29 -11.85
CA LEU A 1113 -38.58 -26.22 -12.99
C LEU A 1113 -38.93 -27.24 -14.08
N GLN A 1114 -39.22 -28.48 -13.68
CA GLN A 1114 -39.52 -29.56 -14.59
C GLN A 1114 -40.85 -29.35 -15.32
N GLU A 1115 -41.86 -28.81 -14.63
CA GLU A 1115 -43.14 -28.49 -15.23
C GLU A 1115 -43.01 -27.35 -16.24
N ALA A 1116 -42.34 -26.27 -15.85
CA ALA A 1116 -42.10 -25.12 -16.74
C ALA A 1116 -41.32 -25.49 -18.00
N ALA A 1117 -40.26 -26.28 -17.85
CA ALA A 1117 -39.48 -26.77 -18.99
C ALA A 1117 -40.26 -27.74 -19.89
N ARG A 1118 -41.22 -28.52 -19.37
CA ARG A 1118 -42.07 -29.42 -20.17
C ARG A 1118 -43.12 -28.67 -20.97
N ASN A 1119 -43.65 -27.58 -20.40
CA ASN A 1119 -44.66 -26.75 -21.05
C ASN A 1119 -44.05 -25.80 -22.10
N GLY A 1120 -42.73 -25.62 -22.07
CA GLY A 1120 -41.98 -24.80 -23.03
C GLY A 1120 -41.84 -23.34 -22.59
N ASP A 1121 -42.22 -23.01 -21.35
CA ASP A 1121 -42.12 -21.67 -20.78
C ASP A 1121 -40.68 -21.33 -20.32
N ILE A 1122 -39.85 -22.36 -20.12
CA ILE A 1122 -38.39 -22.24 -20.02
C ILE A 1122 -37.78 -23.01 -21.19
N ASP A 1123 -37.44 -22.31 -22.27
CA ASP A 1123 -36.78 -22.91 -23.40
C ASP A 1123 -35.28 -23.12 -23.14
N ARG A 1124 -34.79 -24.31 -23.50
CA ARG A 1124 -33.40 -24.70 -23.27
C ARG A 1124 -32.42 -23.94 -24.16
N GLU A 1125 -32.80 -23.66 -25.41
CA GLU A 1125 -31.94 -22.95 -26.36
C GLU A 1125 -31.89 -21.46 -26.03
N GLU A 1126 -33.01 -20.87 -25.62
CA GLU A 1126 -33.05 -19.50 -25.11
C GLU A 1126 -32.18 -19.32 -23.85
N MET A 1127 -32.33 -20.20 -22.86
CA MET A 1127 -31.51 -20.13 -21.65
C MET A 1127 -30.02 -20.34 -21.95
N LEU A 1128 -29.69 -21.23 -22.89
CA LEU A 1128 -28.31 -21.39 -23.36
C LEU A 1128 -27.77 -20.10 -23.98
N GLU A 1129 -28.56 -19.43 -24.81
CA GLU A 1129 -28.16 -18.16 -25.42
C GLU A 1129 -27.91 -17.08 -24.36
N MET A 1130 -28.78 -16.98 -23.35
CA MET A 1130 -28.57 -16.07 -22.20
C MET A 1130 -27.27 -16.39 -21.46
N VAL A 1131 -26.97 -17.67 -21.22
CA VAL A 1131 -25.70 -18.09 -20.62
C VAL A 1131 -24.53 -17.68 -21.51
N LEU A 1132 -24.59 -17.90 -22.82
CA LEU A 1132 -23.49 -17.50 -23.73
C LEU A 1132 -23.24 -15.99 -23.72
N ARG A 1133 -24.30 -15.18 -23.62
CA ARG A 1133 -24.20 -13.73 -23.45
C ARG A 1133 -23.59 -13.33 -22.11
N CYS A 1134 -23.95 -14.02 -21.01
CA CYS A 1134 -23.31 -13.82 -19.69
C CYS A 1134 -21.80 -14.11 -19.69
N TYR A 1135 -21.27 -14.84 -20.67
CA TYR A 1135 -19.83 -15.07 -20.84
C TYR A 1135 -19.20 -14.21 -21.95
N ALA A 1136 -19.98 -13.33 -22.57
CA ALA A 1136 -19.63 -12.47 -23.69
C ALA A 1136 -18.99 -13.25 -24.85
N VAL A 1137 -19.56 -14.39 -25.20
CA VAL A 1137 -19.06 -15.25 -26.30
C VAL A 1137 -20.02 -15.30 -27.49
N THR A 1138 -21.02 -14.43 -27.58
CA THR A 1138 -21.96 -14.32 -28.71
C THR A 1138 -21.47 -13.32 -29.77
N GLU A 1139 -22.11 -13.29 -30.94
CA GLU A 1139 -21.67 -12.48 -32.10
C GLU A 1139 -21.82 -10.96 -31.86
N ASP A 1140 -22.84 -10.54 -31.10
CA ASP A 1140 -23.07 -9.15 -30.69
C ASP A 1140 -22.01 -8.63 -29.70
N HIS A 1141 -21.20 -9.53 -29.14
CA HIS A 1141 -20.10 -9.22 -28.23
C HIS A 1141 -18.73 -9.19 -28.93
N GLU A 1142 -18.67 -9.35 -30.25
CA GLU A 1142 -17.43 -9.24 -31.01
C GLU A 1142 -16.91 -7.79 -30.97
N ARG A 1143 -15.75 -7.61 -30.34
CA ARG A 1143 -15.03 -6.34 -30.24
C ARG A 1143 -13.71 -6.42 -31.00
N GLU A 1144 -13.19 -5.29 -31.47
CA GLU A 1144 -11.91 -5.24 -32.20
C GLU A 1144 -10.72 -5.79 -31.38
N TRP A 1145 -10.77 -5.65 -30.05
CA TRP A 1145 -9.74 -6.11 -29.13
C TRP A 1145 -9.96 -7.55 -28.62
N ALA A 1146 -11.10 -8.19 -28.92
CA ALA A 1146 -11.42 -9.52 -28.41
C ALA A 1146 -10.79 -10.64 -29.26
N ASP A 1147 -10.29 -11.70 -28.61
CA ASP A 1147 -9.80 -12.89 -29.32
C ASP A 1147 -10.97 -13.74 -29.84
N THR A 1148 -11.27 -13.57 -31.13
CA THR A 1148 -12.30 -14.33 -31.85
C THR A 1148 -12.08 -15.84 -31.81
N THR A 1149 -10.84 -16.32 -31.73
CA THR A 1149 -10.54 -17.76 -31.65
C THR A 1149 -10.86 -18.28 -30.25
N GLY A 1150 -10.44 -17.55 -29.23
CA GLY A 1150 -10.80 -17.79 -27.84
C GLY A 1150 -12.32 -17.88 -27.67
N MET A 1151 -13.07 -16.86 -28.11
CA MET A 1151 -14.54 -16.82 -28.01
C MET A 1151 -15.20 -18.09 -28.56
N GLN A 1152 -14.76 -18.57 -29.73
CA GLN A 1152 -15.30 -19.78 -30.35
C GLN A 1152 -15.03 -21.05 -29.52
N LEU A 1153 -13.80 -21.20 -29.00
CA LEU A 1153 -13.42 -22.32 -28.15
C LEU A 1153 -14.25 -22.34 -26.84
N TYR A 1154 -14.43 -21.17 -26.23
CA TYR A 1154 -15.23 -21.04 -25.01
C TYR A 1154 -16.71 -21.28 -25.24
N ARG A 1155 -17.26 -20.77 -26.35
CA ARG A 1155 -18.65 -21.02 -26.76
C ARG A 1155 -18.94 -22.53 -26.84
N GLU A 1156 -18.06 -23.31 -27.46
CA GLU A 1156 -18.24 -24.77 -27.56
C GLU A 1156 -18.12 -25.48 -26.20
N LYS A 1157 -17.20 -25.05 -25.34
CA LYS A 1157 -17.08 -25.59 -23.97
C LYS A 1157 -18.31 -25.29 -23.12
N LEU A 1158 -18.80 -24.05 -23.14
CA LEU A 1158 -19.99 -23.61 -22.42
C LEU A 1158 -21.23 -24.41 -22.84
N LYS A 1159 -21.42 -24.64 -24.14
CA LYS A 1159 -22.51 -25.51 -24.65
C LYS A 1159 -22.45 -26.91 -24.05
N LYS A 1160 -21.25 -27.49 -23.93
CA LYS A 1160 -21.05 -28.81 -23.32
C LYS A 1160 -21.40 -28.78 -21.82
N TYR A 1161 -20.84 -27.85 -21.06
CA TYR A 1161 -21.08 -27.75 -19.62
C TYR A 1161 -22.53 -27.40 -19.28
N PHE A 1162 -23.14 -26.49 -20.03
CA PHE A 1162 -24.57 -26.18 -19.92
C PHE A 1162 -25.44 -27.42 -20.14
N LYS A 1163 -25.15 -28.23 -21.16
CA LYS A 1163 -25.87 -29.48 -21.41
C LYS A 1163 -25.78 -30.44 -20.23
N GLU A 1164 -24.62 -30.53 -19.58
CA GLU A 1164 -24.44 -31.35 -18.39
C GLU A 1164 -25.26 -30.82 -17.20
N LEU A 1165 -25.19 -29.51 -16.91
CA LEU A 1165 -25.96 -28.87 -15.84
C LEU A 1165 -27.47 -28.97 -16.07
N TRP A 1166 -27.95 -28.69 -17.28
CA TRP A 1166 -29.35 -28.87 -17.66
C TRP A 1166 -29.82 -30.31 -17.41
N THR A 1167 -29.00 -31.29 -17.80
CA THR A 1167 -29.32 -32.71 -17.57
C THR A 1167 -29.39 -33.04 -16.08
N ARG A 1168 -28.53 -32.44 -15.24
CA ARG A 1168 -28.56 -32.62 -13.78
C ARG A 1168 -29.80 -31.95 -13.17
N ALA A 1169 -30.09 -30.71 -13.53
CA ALA A 1169 -31.26 -29.97 -13.03
C ALA A 1169 -32.59 -30.69 -13.34
N MET A 1170 -32.67 -31.41 -14.47
CA MET A 1170 -33.86 -32.17 -14.88
C MET A 1170 -33.97 -33.57 -14.27
N LYS A 1171 -32.92 -34.08 -13.60
CA LYS A 1171 -32.94 -35.38 -12.93
C LYS A 1171 -33.61 -35.24 -11.57
N LYS A 1172 -34.45 -36.24 -11.24
CA LYS A 1172 -35.10 -36.32 -9.93
C LYS A 1172 -34.03 -36.38 -8.81
N PRO A 1173 -34.14 -35.54 -7.76
CA PRO A 1173 -33.18 -35.55 -6.67
C PRO A 1173 -33.19 -36.89 -5.93
N LEU A 1174 -31.99 -37.40 -5.59
CA LEU A 1174 -31.84 -38.63 -4.81
C LEU A 1174 -32.41 -38.50 -3.39
N ASN A 1175 -32.36 -37.28 -2.83
CA ASN A 1175 -32.98 -36.94 -1.56
C ASN A 1175 -34.11 -35.93 -1.81
N PRO A 1176 -35.39 -36.28 -1.54
CA PRO A 1176 -36.51 -35.36 -1.72
C PRO A 1176 -36.42 -34.06 -0.91
N LYS A 1177 -35.59 -34.02 0.16
CA LYS A 1177 -35.34 -32.80 0.95
C LYS A 1177 -34.30 -31.85 0.33
N LYS A 1178 -33.74 -32.21 -0.83
CA LYS A 1178 -32.75 -31.43 -1.59
C LYS A 1178 -33.31 -31.14 -2.99
N ASP A 1179 -34.48 -30.52 -3.02
CA ASP A 1179 -35.24 -30.14 -4.22
C ASP A 1179 -34.88 -28.74 -4.74
N TRP A 1180 -34.28 -27.89 -3.93
CA TRP A 1180 -33.79 -26.56 -4.32
C TRP A 1180 -32.65 -26.62 -5.35
N ILE A 1181 -32.72 -25.76 -6.37
CA ILE A 1181 -31.87 -25.80 -7.57
C ILE A 1181 -30.37 -25.87 -7.29
N GLY A 1182 -29.84 -25.12 -6.32
CA GLY A 1182 -28.41 -25.16 -6.08
C GLY A 1182 -27.91 -26.49 -5.50
N PHE A 1183 -28.76 -27.30 -4.84
CA PHE A 1183 -28.39 -28.69 -4.48
C PHE A 1183 -28.43 -29.64 -5.68
N LEU A 1184 -29.26 -29.36 -6.68
CA LEU A 1184 -29.34 -30.16 -7.92
C LEU A 1184 -28.12 -29.95 -8.81
N LEU A 1185 -27.44 -28.81 -8.66
CA LEU A 1185 -26.26 -28.43 -9.43
C LEU A 1185 -24.94 -28.91 -8.78
N ASP A 1186 -24.98 -29.47 -7.57
CA ASP A 1186 -23.82 -30.07 -6.90
C ASP A 1186 -23.17 -31.14 -7.80
N ARG A 1187 -21.86 -31.03 -8.03
CA ARG A 1187 -21.07 -32.03 -8.73
C ARG A 1187 -20.98 -33.32 -7.89
N GLU A 1188 -21.17 -34.48 -8.52
CA GLU A 1188 -21.10 -35.77 -7.82
C GLU A 1188 -19.67 -36.18 -7.40
N GLU A 1189 -18.65 -35.68 -8.11
CA GLU A 1189 -17.24 -36.09 -7.93
C GLU A 1189 -16.54 -35.39 -6.76
N ASP A 1190 -16.85 -34.11 -6.53
CA ASP A 1190 -16.19 -33.24 -5.55
C ASP A 1190 -17.18 -32.46 -4.66
N HIS A 1191 -18.49 -32.73 -4.78
CA HIS A 1191 -19.57 -32.08 -4.03
C HIS A 1191 -19.59 -30.54 -4.14
N ARG A 1192 -19.01 -29.97 -5.20
CA ARG A 1192 -19.02 -28.52 -5.44
C ARG A 1192 -20.36 -28.10 -6.06
N GLY A 1193 -21.10 -27.28 -5.33
CA GLY A 1193 -22.30 -26.59 -5.79
C GLY A 1193 -22.00 -25.19 -6.34
N PRO A 1194 -23.04 -24.39 -6.61
CA PRO A 1194 -22.90 -22.98 -6.96
C PRO A 1194 -22.09 -22.20 -5.90
N MET A 1195 -21.19 -21.32 -6.36
CA MET A 1195 -20.33 -20.52 -5.48
C MET A 1195 -21.16 -19.60 -4.59
N ARG A 1196 -20.91 -19.62 -3.28
CA ARG A 1196 -21.54 -18.71 -2.30
C ARG A 1196 -20.63 -17.53 -1.95
N SER A 1197 -19.36 -17.64 -2.30
CA SER A 1197 -18.32 -16.65 -2.14
C SER A 1197 -17.32 -16.84 -3.27
N LEU A 1198 -16.73 -15.75 -3.77
CA LEU A 1198 -15.70 -15.83 -4.81
C LEU A 1198 -14.42 -16.53 -4.32
N ARG A 1199 -14.30 -16.76 -3.00
CA ARG A 1199 -13.22 -17.53 -2.36
C ARG A 1199 -13.50 -19.02 -2.23
N ASP A 1200 -14.62 -19.52 -2.74
CA ASP A 1200 -14.97 -20.95 -2.71
C ASP A 1200 -14.18 -21.75 -3.78
N ILE A 1201 -12.84 -21.71 -3.72
CA ILE A 1201 -11.93 -22.32 -4.71
C ILE A 1201 -11.28 -23.64 -4.25
N ASP A 1202 -10.92 -23.72 -2.97
CA ASP A 1202 -10.16 -24.83 -2.38
C ASP A 1202 -10.98 -25.60 -1.35
N GLU A 1203 -10.76 -26.92 -1.29
CA GLU A 1203 -11.25 -27.75 -0.19
C GLU A 1203 -10.48 -27.36 1.07
N GLN A 1204 -11.17 -26.79 2.08
CA GLN A 1204 -10.58 -26.69 3.41
C GLN A 1204 -10.43 -28.11 3.95
N ILE A 1205 -9.23 -28.69 3.79
CA ILE A 1205 -8.91 -29.99 4.38
C ILE A 1205 -8.85 -29.78 5.90
N PRO A 1206 -9.78 -30.34 6.69
CA PRO A 1206 -9.70 -30.23 8.13
C PRO A 1206 -8.46 -31.00 8.60
N VAL A 1207 -7.44 -30.27 9.05
CA VAL A 1207 -6.25 -30.87 9.66
C VAL A 1207 -6.61 -31.22 11.10
N TYR A 1208 -6.97 -32.48 11.33
CA TYR A 1208 -7.17 -32.97 12.69
C TYR A 1208 -5.81 -33.21 13.35
N PRO A 1209 -5.52 -32.58 14.51
CA PRO A 1209 -4.31 -32.89 15.23
C PRO A 1209 -4.36 -34.35 15.69
N THR A 1210 -3.32 -35.11 15.37
CA THR A 1210 -3.11 -36.43 15.99
C THR A 1210 -3.04 -36.29 17.51
N PRO A 1211 -3.31 -37.34 18.31
CA PRO A 1211 -3.23 -37.27 19.77
C PRO A 1211 -1.90 -36.70 20.30
N GLY A 1212 -0.77 -36.98 19.62
CA GLY A 1212 0.53 -36.41 19.98
C GLY A 1212 0.64 -34.90 19.70
N SER A 1213 0.21 -34.47 18.51
CA SER A 1213 0.16 -33.04 18.16
C SER A 1213 -0.91 -32.26 18.93
N ALA A 1214 -2.00 -32.89 19.35
CA ALA A 1214 -3.04 -32.27 20.17
C ALA A 1214 -2.55 -32.02 21.61
N VAL A 1215 -1.69 -32.89 22.14
CA VAL A 1215 -1.01 -32.67 23.44
C VAL A 1215 0.01 -31.55 23.32
N ALA A 1216 0.79 -31.51 22.23
CA ALA A 1216 1.72 -30.41 21.97
C ALA A 1216 1.00 -29.06 21.77
N LEU A 1217 -0.13 -29.04 21.05
CA LEU A 1217 -0.97 -27.86 20.87
C LEU A 1217 -1.62 -27.42 22.19
N LYS A 1218 -2.07 -28.36 23.04
CA LYS A 1218 -2.56 -28.03 24.39
C LYS A 1218 -1.49 -27.41 25.28
N MET A 1219 -0.26 -27.91 25.20
CA MET A 1219 0.89 -27.33 25.91
C MET A 1219 1.26 -25.93 25.41
N LEU A 1220 0.91 -25.59 24.17
CA LEU A 1220 1.12 -24.26 23.58
C LEU A 1220 -0.03 -23.28 23.87
N THR A 1221 -1.23 -23.75 24.21
CA THR A 1221 -2.38 -22.90 24.53
C THR A 1221 -2.59 -22.63 26.02
N ASP A 1222 -1.92 -23.39 26.89
CA ASP A 1222 -2.04 -23.27 28.36
C ASP A 1222 -0.87 -22.48 29.02
N ASN A 1223 -0.11 -21.66 28.27
CA ASN A 1223 0.93 -20.75 28.80
C ASN A 1223 0.75 -19.30 28.34
#